data_AF-A0ABD0KLU4-F1
#
_entry.id   AF-A0ABD0KLU4-F1
#
_cell.length_a   1.000
_cell.length_b   1.000
_cell.length_c   1.000
_cell.angle_alpha   90.00
_cell.angle_beta   90.00
_cell.angle_gamma   90.00
#
_symmetry.space_group_name_H-M   'P 1'
#
loop_
_entity.id
_entity.type
_entity.pdbx_description
1 polymer ?
#
loop_
_entity_poly.entity_id
_entity_poly.type
_entity_poly.pdbx_seq_one_letter_code
_entity_poly.pdbx_strand_id
1 'polypeptide(L)'
;MAAPVWLLVAVAALVMTSCLADPAATGLGVDSTRVAGASGTDVVLAVVDLIRSNCIFSSDRMFLRRLAYVETKDGTSPDTYKAGYDGGIWKVDKAMFDTTTSCSGYLFNTCNLIRQKFGIDWTHVQWSDLRKPLYSGLGATLYLLQQTAGNQSAIPAGLEEQAMFWTRYYHREGNRANFTLLANETTQFDCNKPLDIAFILDSSGSINDGNFQTSLDFVADVVRKMSVPDYVRVAALIFEDMATIEFNFNTHAHSSKSQILSAITSIVRSSGGTATNVALDLARTTLFSSAHGARDNVARVAVLLTDGQSNSAPLTSAAATRLKKERGVDLFAVGIGGYDLSELMDVASDPKCSHVFTLEDFSQMDSILYEIQTSTCKAHTTLVPRQGPIQCDRLDGCGPVAVPTTTGDNHTTMGVLEVNCGILEIYTSYTNPNPGPAFYGEKFTATDGRPAYITTETNHDGRPLYMTVKGTNLPPNEALLRNCTDFQYSISVVQKDIVVKCCRGSECHQCTPDELRQDTQIRRTVCGNYYEEFPNPCTPEALSGGHIIFKYPYDQNRFIRCDYHGNPFVTLCPNRQTFNPATLTCGYNSPGTLHEIPLPAGYPNPCTPEHIQAQYLYFDYPPDHQLFIHCDLWGNAWLQSCPSLQMWDQKAQTCVADRPSVHLTTTRSPHTFVSPCTPEAEAAGKSFFPFPCDHTRFVHCGVAGAYWIQFCPGGMFFNPETYICVVGDPQHTPECE
;
A
#
# COMPACT_ATOMS: atom_id res chain seq x y z
N MET A 1 35.70 -69.83 -18.67
CA MET A 1 34.69 -69.59 -19.72
C MET A 1 34.68 -68.09 -19.97
N ALA A 2 35.40 -67.69 -21.02
CA ALA A 2 34.88 -66.89 -22.15
C ALA A 2 34.53 -65.45 -21.74
N ALA A 3 35.47 -64.51 -21.70
CA ALA A 3 36.18 -63.81 -22.79
C ALA A 3 35.58 -62.39 -23.04
N PRO A 4 36.43 -61.42 -23.42
CA PRO A 4 36.27 -59.99 -23.12
C PRO A 4 36.02 -59.15 -24.39
N VAL A 5 35.54 -57.90 -24.28
CA VAL A 5 35.68 -56.92 -25.37
C VAL A 5 35.92 -55.52 -24.80
N TRP A 6 36.99 -54.93 -25.33
CA TRP A 6 37.55 -53.63 -25.01
C TRP A 6 36.86 -52.49 -25.78
N LEU A 7 37.20 -51.26 -25.37
CA LEU A 7 37.89 -50.24 -26.17
C LEU A 7 37.13 -48.89 -26.37
N LEU A 8 37.69 -47.87 -25.71
CA LEU A 8 38.01 -46.50 -26.19
C LEU A 8 36.96 -45.37 -26.26
N VAL A 9 37.35 -44.30 -25.53
CA VAL A 9 37.38 -42.86 -25.87
C VAL A 9 36.36 -41.94 -25.18
N ALA A 10 36.94 -40.87 -24.64
CA ALA A 10 36.40 -39.79 -23.85
C ALA A 10 35.44 -38.82 -24.60
N VAL A 11 34.83 -37.94 -23.79
CA VAL A 11 34.24 -36.61 -24.08
C VAL A 11 32.70 -36.50 -23.92
N ALA A 12 32.28 -35.77 -22.86
CA ALA A 12 31.05 -34.97 -22.63
C ALA A 12 30.62 -35.12 -21.13
N ALA A 13 30.76 -34.16 -20.21
CA ALA A 13 30.06 -32.88 -20.05
C ALA A 13 28.52 -32.97 -20.27
N LEU A 14 27.74 -32.47 -19.29
CA LEU A 14 26.26 -32.25 -19.26
C LEU A 14 25.40 -33.50 -18.88
N VAL A 15 24.40 -33.54 -17.97
CA VAL A 15 23.54 -32.58 -17.20
C VAL A 15 22.93 -33.30 -15.97
N MET A 16 22.56 -32.54 -14.92
CA MET A 16 21.49 -32.70 -13.89
C MET A 16 22.08 -32.38 -12.50
N THR A 17 22.22 -31.15 -12.01
CA THR A 17 21.28 -30.00 -11.92
C THR A 17 19.85 -30.39 -11.63
N SER A 18 19.50 -30.42 -10.33
CA SER A 18 18.22 -29.93 -9.78
C SER A 18 18.17 -30.13 -8.26
N CYS A 19 19.06 -29.44 -7.54
CA CYS A 19 18.78 -29.00 -6.18
C CYS A 19 18.77 -27.45 -6.17
N LEU A 20 17.98 -26.85 -7.06
CA LEU A 20 17.66 -25.42 -7.05
C LEU A 20 16.30 -25.23 -7.75
N ALA A 21 15.47 -24.38 -7.14
CA ALA A 21 14.06 -24.02 -7.45
C ALA A 21 13.03 -25.08 -7.00
N ASP A 22 12.04 -24.79 -6.16
CA ASP A 22 11.33 -23.52 -5.97
C ASP A 22 11.30 -22.96 -4.54
N PRO A 23 11.44 -21.63 -4.35
CA PRO A 23 11.24 -20.97 -3.08
C PRO A 23 9.80 -20.44 -3.00
N ALA A 24 8.92 -21.10 -2.25
CA ALA A 24 7.83 -20.38 -1.58
C ALA A 24 8.46 -19.61 -0.40
N ALA A 25 9.16 -18.53 -0.74
CA ALA A 25 9.95 -17.73 0.17
C ALA A 25 9.04 -17.05 1.21
N THR A 26 9.27 -17.30 2.49
CA THR A 26 9.31 -16.20 3.45
C THR A 26 10.38 -15.23 2.93
N GLY A 27 9.98 -14.21 2.18
CA GLY A 27 10.89 -13.34 1.43
C GLY A 27 11.73 -12.50 2.38
N LEU A 28 12.92 -12.98 2.73
CA LEU A 28 14.02 -12.11 3.13
C LEU A 28 14.14 -10.99 2.09
N GLY A 29 14.25 -9.74 2.53
CA GLY A 29 14.39 -8.58 1.66
C GLY A 29 15.47 -8.77 0.59
N VAL A 30 15.20 -8.26 -0.61
CA VAL A 30 16.15 -8.29 -1.73
C VAL A 30 16.93 -6.99 -1.76
N ASP A 31 18.26 -7.11 -1.90
CA ASP A 31 19.15 -6.00 -2.24
C ASP A 31 19.97 -6.37 -3.48
N SER A 32 19.38 -6.18 -4.66
CA SER A 32 20.05 -6.39 -5.94
C SER A 32 21.19 -5.40 -6.17
N THR A 33 21.24 -4.28 -5.44
CA THR A 33 22.31 -3.28 -5.59
C THR A 33 23.66 -3.83 -5.17
N ARG A 34 23.68 -4.87 -4.33
CA ARG A 34 24.89 -5.57 -3.87
C ARG A 34 25.15 -6.90 -4.56
N VAL A 35 24.31 -7.31 -5.51
CA VAL A 35 24.49 -8.55 -6.27
C VAL A 35 25.35 -8.27 -7.49
N ALA A 36 26.47 -8.99 -7.61
CA ALA A 36 27.38 -8.82 -8.74
C ALA A 36 26.68 -9.19 -10.06
N GLY A 37 26.78 -8.32 -11.07
CA GLY A 37 26.17 -8.52 -12.38
C GLY A 37 24.68 -8.13 -12.48
N ALA A 38 24.05 -7.69 -11.39
CA ALA A 38 22.68 -7.17 -11.46
C ALA A 38 22.62 -5.92 -12.36
N SER A 39 21.59 -5.83 -13.18
CA SER A 39 21.40 -4.77 -14.18
C SER A 39 19.93 -4.42 -14.36
N GLY A 40 19.66 -3.38 -15.13
CA GLY A 40 18.34 -2.87 -15.41
C GLY A 40 18.03 -1.57 -14.66
N THR A 41 17.01 -0.86 -15.14
CA THR A 41 16.64 0.46 -14.65
C THR A 41 16.28 0.46 -13.17
N ASP A 42 15.56 -0.56 -12.66
CA ASP A 42 15.19 -0.65 -11.24
C ASP A 42 16.43 -0.72 -10.32
N VAL A 43 17.48 -1.43 -10.75
CA VAL A 43 18.75 -1.55 -10.01
C VAL A 43 19.48 -0.21 -9.98
N VAL A 44 19.55 0.48 -11.12
CA VAL A 44 20.19 1.80 -11.22
C VAL A 44 19.45 2.83 -10.39
N LEU A 45 18.12 2.88 -10.47
CA LEU A 45 17.31 3.80 -9.67
C LEU A 45 17.48 3.55 -8.18
N ALA A 46 17.51 2.28 -7.74
CA ALA A 46 17.78 1.95 -6.34
C ALA A 46 19.16 2.44 -5.87
N VAL A 47 20.22 2.29 -6.68
CA VAL A 47 21.56 2.80 -6.36
C VAL A 47 21.60 4.33 -6.29
N VAL A 48 21.01 5.01 -7.28
CA VAL A 48 20.96 6.48 -7.31
C VAL A 48 20.17 7.02 -6.11
N ASP A 49 19.01 6.43 -5.81
CA ASP A 49 18.18 6.83 -4.67
C ASP A 49 18.90 6.55 -3.34
N LEU A 50 19.65 5.45 -3.20
CA LEU A 50 20.49 5.17 -2.03
C LEU A 50 21.60 6.21 -1.85
N ILE A 51 22.35 6.53 -2.90
CA ILE A 51 23.44 7.52 -2.88
C ILE A 51 22.90 8.91 -2.52
N ARG A 52 21.77 9.30 -3.12
CA ARG A 52 21.16 10.62 -2.94
C ARG A 52 20.51 10.77 -1.57
N SER A 53 19.67 9.81 -1.15
CA SER A 53 18.98 9.84 0.15
C SER A 53 19.92 9.78 1.35
N ASN A 54 21.15 9.27 1.16
CA ASN A 54 22.20 9.23 2.19
C ASN A 54 23.21 10.38 2.07
N CYS A 55 22.93 11.39 1.22
CA CYS A 55 23.74 12.59 1.05
C CYS A 55 25.19 12.34 0.61
N ILE A 56 25.43 11.25 -0.12
CA ILE A 56 26.77 10.88 -0.60
C ILE A 56 27.15 11.75 -1.80
N PHE A 57 26.16 11.98 -2.69
CA PHE A 57 26.30 12.80 -3.89
C PHE A 57 24.98 13.54 -4.14
N SER A 58 24.71 14.54 -3.30
CA SER A 58 23.41 15.18 -3.24
C SER A 58 23.15 16.14 -4.39
N SER A 59 24.17 16.86 -4.83
CA SER A 59 24.08 17.81 -5.95
C SER A 59 24.51 17.17 -7.27
N ASP A 60 24.21 15.88 -7.49
CA ASP A 60 24.67 15.17 -8.68
C ASP A 60 24.02 15.70 -9.97
N ARG A 61 22.98 16.55 -9.88
CA ARG A 61 22.21 17.08 -11.01
C ARG A 61 21.70 15.98 -11.95
N MET A 62 21.35 14.82 -11.39
CA MET A 62 20.94 13.60 -12.10
C MET A 62 21.99 13.05 -13.06
N PHE A 63 23.23 13.53 -12.96
CA PHE A 63 24.33 13.10 -13.79
C PHE A 63 24.61 11.62 -13.56
N LEU A 64 24.51 11.11 -12.33
CA LEU A 64 24.78 9.69 -12.05
C LEU A 64 23.74 8.78 -12.73
N ARG A 65 22.46 9.18 -12.72
CA ARG A 65 21.39 8.47 -13.44
C ARG A 65 21.63 8.46 -14.96
N ARG A 66 21.97 9.61 -15.54
CA ARG A 66 22.24 9.77 -16.98
C ARG A 66 23.47 8.96 -17.38
N LEU A 67 24.53 9.03 -16.59
CA LEU A 67 25.79 8.33 -16.82
C LEU A 67 25.62 6.81 -16.90
N ALA A 68 24.85 6.21 -15.98
CA ALA A 68 24.55 4.77 -16.02
C ALA A 68 23.92 4.32 -17.34
N TYR A 69 23.01 5.14 -17.90
CA TYR A 69 22.33 4.81 -19.15
C TYR A 69 23.20 5.09 -20.37
N VAL A 70 23.94 6.20 -20.37
CA VAL A 70 24.87 6.55 -21.47
C VAL A 70 25.98 5.50 -21.59
N GLU A 71 26.57 5.07 -20.47
CA GLU A 71 27.71 4.16 -20.47
C GLU A 71 27.32 2.71 -20.77
N THR A 72 26.18 2.23 -20.27
CA THR A 72 25.85 0.80 -20.32
C THR A 72 24.39 0.47 -20.55
N LYS A 73 23.53 1.45 -20.82
CA LYS A 73 22.07 1.25 -20.89
C LYS A 73 21.55 0.56 -19.62
N ASP A 74 21.88 1.15 -18.46
CA ASP A 74 21.54 0.63 -17.13
C ASP A 74 22.13 -0.78 -16.87
N GLY A 75 23.31 -1.07 -17.43
CA GLY A 75 24.01 -2.34 -17.28
C GLY A 75 23.52 -3.45 -18.21
N THR A 76 22.58 -3.18 -19.12
CA THR A 76 22.04 -4.16 -20.07
C THR A 76 22.93 -4.35 -21.31
N SER A 77 23.88 -3.44 -21.55
CA SER A 77 24.87 -3.57 -22.62
C SER A 77 25.73 -4.84 -22.41
N PRO A 78 25.99 -5.64 -23.46
CA PRO A 78 26.85 -6.83 -23.36
C PRO A 78 28.26 -6.54 -22.84
N ASP A 79 28.75 -5.31 -23.04
CA ASP A 79 30.08 -4.89 -22.61
C ASP A 79 30.17 -4.47 -21.13
N THR A 80 29.04 -4.43 -20.40
CA THR A 80 29.00 -3.97 -19.00
C THR A 80 29.87 -4.83 -18.09
N TYR A 81 29.71 -6.15 -18.18
CA TYR A 81 30.31 -7.13 -17.27
C TYR A 81 31.28 -8.10 -17.97
N LYS A 82 31.87 -7.66 -19.08
CA LYS A 82 32.78 -8.47 -19.91
C LYS A 82 33.98 -8.99 -19.11
N ALA A 83 34.54 -10.12 -19.55
CA ALA A 83 35.69 -10.74 -18.90
C ALA A 83 36.88 -9.75 -18.84
N GLY A 84 37.52 -9.66 -17.67
CA GLY A 84 38.65 -8.76 -17.43
C GLY A 84 38.27 -7.30 -17.15
N TYR A 85 36.97 -6.97 -17.09
CA TYR A 85 36.49 -5.63 -16.77
C TYR A 85 35.43 -5.66 -15.68
N ASP A 86 35.73 -5.05 -14.53
CA ASP A 86 34.86 -5.06 -13.35
C ASP A 86 34.25 -3.68 -13.03
N GLY A 87 34.42 -2.68 -13.89
CA GLY A 87 33.95 -1.29 -13.68
C GLY A 87 32.43 -1.12 -13.52
N GLY A 88 31.66 -2.17 -13.83
CA GLY A 88 30.22 -2.25 -13.61
C GLY A 88 29.39 -1.32 -14.49
N ILE A 89 28.18 -0.99 -14.02
CA ILE A 89 27.17 -0.19 -14.75
C ILE A 89 27.71 1.19 -15.13
N TRP A 90 28.49 1.83 -14.25
CA TRP A 90 28.99 3.18 -14.50
C TRP A 90 30.28 3.22 -15.32
N LYS A 91 30.83 2.09 -15.78
CA LYS A 91 32.10 2.06 -16.54
C LYS A 91 33.25 2.79 -15.84
N VAL A 92 33.38 2.61 -14.53
CA VAL A 92 34.55 3.10 -13.79
C VAL A 92 35.76 2.28 -14.23
N ASP A 93 36.75 2.87 -14.89
CA ASP A 93 37.95 2.14 -15.30
C ASP A 93 38.93 1.90 -14.14
N LYS A 94 39.83 0.93 -14.30
CA LYS A 94 40.78 0.54 -13.24
C LYS A 94 41.61 1.72 -12.71
N ALA A 95 42.10 2.56 -13.62
CA ALA A 95 42.84 3.77 -13.26
C ALA A 95 41.98 4.77 -12.48
N MET A 96 40.69 4.94 -12.84
CA MET A 96 39.77 5.79 -12.09
C MET A 96 39.56 5.25 -10.68
N PHE A 97 39.26 3.95 -10.57
CA PHE A 97 39.08 3.27 -9.29
C PHE A 97 40.30 3.45 -8.38
N ASP A 98 41.51 3.21 -8.89
CA ASP A 98 42.74 3.27 -8.12
C ASP A 98 42.95 4.66 -7.47
N THR A 99 42.52 5.75 -8.12
CA THR A 99 42.59 7.11 -7.53
C THR A 99 41.68 7.30 -6.31
N THR A 100 40.62 6.51 -6.18
CA THR A 100 39.64 6.60 -5.08
C THR A 100 40.03 5.77 -3.85
N THR A 101 40.87 4.75 -4.03
CA THR A 101 41.16 3.72 -3.01
C THR A 101 41.85 4.25 -1.76
N SER A 102 42.57 5.37 -1.87
CA SER A 102 43.24 5.98 -0.71
C SER A 102 42.29 6.65 0.27
N CYS A 103 41.07 7.02 -0.15
CA CYS A 103 40.12 7.82 0.64
C CYS A 103 40.77 9.03 1.34
N SER A 104 41.69 9.70 0.66
CA SER A 104 42.44 10.83 1.18
C SER A 104 41.96 12.17 0.60
N GLY A 105 42.40 13.28 1.20
CA GLY A 105 42.06 14.63 0.75
C GLY A 105 40.55 14.88 0.72
N TYR A 106 40.03 15.28 -0.43
CA TYR A 106 38.62 15.62 -0.62
C TYR A 106 37.66 14.43 -0.42
N LEU A 107 38.14 13.19 -0.52
CA LEU A 107 37.29 12.00 -0.39
C LEU A 107 37.09 11.53 1.05
N PHE A 108 37.90 12.02 2.00
CA PHE A 108 37.91 11.50 3.37
C PHE A 108 36.53 11.51 4.03
N ASN A 109 35.84 12.66 3.96
CA ASN A 109 34.50 12.81 4.55
C ASN A 109 33.47 11.91 3.87
N THR A 110 33.48 11.84 2.54
CA THR A 110 32.55 10.99 1.78
C THR A 110 32.79 9.51 2.03
N CYS A 111 34.04 9.05 2.09
CA CYS A 111 34.36 7.67 2.44
C CYS A 111 33.88 7.30 3.86
N ASN A 112 34.04 8.20 4.83
CA ASN A 112 33.52 7.99 6.18
C ASN A 112 31.99 7.89 6.19
N LEU A 113 31.32 8.73 5.40
CA LEU A 113 29.86 8.68 5.27
C LEU A 113 29.40 7.37 4.59
N ILE A 114 30.08 6.91 3.54
CA ILE A 114 29.85 5.61 2.90
C ILE A 114 29.98 4.47 3.92
N ARG A 115 31.03 4.49 4.74
CA ARG A 115 31.24 3.50 5.80
C ARG A 115 30.11 3.53 6.82
N GLN A 116 29.71 4.72 7.27
CA GLN A 116 28.64 4.89 8.26
C GLN A 116 27.27 4.45 7.73
N LYS A 117 26.93 4.80 6.49
CA LYS A 117 25.60 4.59 5.91
C LYS A 117 25.43 3.21 5.29
N PHE A 118 26.48 2.65 4.69
CA PHE A 118 26.40 1.38 3.95
C PHE A 118 27.23 0.25 4.54
N GLY A 119 28.05 0.51 5.58
CA GLY A 119 28.97 -0.48 6.12
C GLY A 119 30.09 -0.86 5.16
N ILE A 120 30.39 -0.01 4.17
CA ILE A 120 31.42 -0.26 3.16
C ILE A 120 32.68 0.54 3.54
N ASP A 121 33.74 -0.16 3.93
CA ASP A 121 35.06 0.47 4.05
C ASP A 121 35.71 0.54 2.67
N TRP A 122 35.64 1.71 2.04
CA TRP A 122 36.09 1.90 0.67
C TRP A 122 37.58 1.58 0.45
N THR A 123 38.41 1.71 1.49
CA THR A 123 39.85 1.37 1.41
C THR A 123 40.12 -0.13 1.24
N HIS A 124 39.14 -0.98 1.56
CA HIS A 124 39.22 -2.43 1.43
C HIS A 124 38.49 -2.97 0.20
N VAL A 125 37.75 -2.12 -0.51
CA VAL A 125 37.03 -2.50 -1.73
C VAL A 125 38.03 -2.96 -2.78
N GLN A 126 37.76 -4.10 -3.41
CA GLN A 126 38.57 -4.64 -4.49
C GLN A 126 37.99 -4.22 -5.84
N TRP A 127 38.83 -4.27 -6.88
CA TRP A 127 38.38 -3.97 -8.24
C TRP A 127 37.20 -4.85 -8.67
N SER A 128 37.20 -6.13 -8.31
CA SER A 128 36.12 -7.07 -8.61
C SER A 128 34.80 -6.77 -7.89
N ASP A 129 34.82 -5.99 -6.80
CA ASP A 129 33.60 -5.59 -6.10
C ASP A 129 32.76 -4.60 -6.92
N LEU A 130 33.37 -3.86 -7.86
CA LEU A 130 32.65 -2.93 -8.74
C LEU A 130 31.69 -3.64 -9.70
N ARG A 131 31.75 -4.98 -9.80
CA ARG A 131 30.69 -5.75 -10.46
C ARG A 131 29.33 -5.61 -9.77
N LYS A 132 29.30 -5.19 -8.50
CA LYS A 132 28.09 -4.89 -7.74
C LYS A 132 27.64 -3.45 -8.05
N PRO A 133 26.36 -3.22 -8.45
CA PRO A 133 25.87 -1.91 -8.86
C PRO A 133 26.15 -0.76 -7.87
N LEU A 134 25.90 -0.97 -6.56
CA LEU A 134 26.15 0.05 -5.54
C LEU A 134 27.63 0.43 -5.48
N TYR A 135 28.54 -0.53 -5.59
CA TYR A 135 29.98 -0.29 -5.57
C TYR A 135 30.44 0.44 -6.83
N SER A 136 29.93 0.06 -8.01
CA SER A 136 30.20 0.79 -9.26
C SER A 136 29.73 2.25 -9.17
N GLY A 137 28.50 2.49 -8.68
CA GLY A 137 27.95 3.85 -8.52
C GLY A 137 28.71 4.70 -7.50
N LEU A 138 29.12 4.11 -6.37
CA LEU A 138 29.99 4.78 -5.39
C LEU A 138 31.38 5.06 -5.95
N GLY A 139 31.94 4.16 -6.76
CA GLY A 139 33.22 4.35 -7.42
C GLY A 139 33.19 5.51 -8.42
N ALA A 140 32.12 5.60 -9.22
CA ALA A 140 31.89 6.72 -10.12
C ALA A 140 31.75 8.04 -9.35
N THR A 141 30.94 8.02 -8.28
CA THR A 141 30.74 9.18 -7.39
C THR A 141 32.07 9.68 -6.82
N LEU A 142 32.86 8.81 -6.19
CA LEU A 142 34.13 9.19 -5.57
C LEU A 142 35.13 9.70 -6.61
N TYR A 143 35.19 9.07 -7.78
CA TYR A 143 36.05 9.55 -8.86
C TYR A 143 35.64 10.95 -9.32
N LEU A 144 34.34 11.21 -9.52
CA LEU A 144 33.85 12.54 -9.90
C LEU A 144 34.16 13.59 -8.83
N LEU A 145 33.96 13.28 -7.55
CA LEU A 145 34.33 14.16 -6.45
C LEU A 145 35.84 14.44 -6.42
N GLN A 146 36.68 13.45 -6.74
CA GLN A 146 38.11 13.65 -6.86
C GLN A 146 38.44 14.65 -7.98
N GLN A 147 37.76 14.57 -9.12
CA GLN A 147 37.96 15.49 -10.24
C GLN A 147 37.47 16.91 -9.97
N THR A 148 36.45 17.07 -9.13
CA THR A 148 35.88 18.37 -8.77
C THR A 148 36.42 18.94 -7.46
N ALA A 149 37.49 18.35 -6.91
CA ALA A 149 38.05 18.74 -5.62
C ALA A 149 37.01 18.79 -4.48
N GLY A 150 36.06 17.84 -4.50
CA GLY A 150 34.96 17.73 -3.54
C GLY A 150 33.79 18.69 -3.79
N ASN A 151 33.87 19.57 -4.79
CA ASN A 151 32.79 20.48 -5.12
C ASN A 151 31.67 19.74 -5.90
N GLN A 152 30.58 19.40 -5.21
CA GLN A 152 29.43 18.72 -5.83
C GLN A 152 28.67 19.63 -6.80
N SER A 153 28.63 20.94 -6.53
CA SER A 153 28.00 21.94 -7.38
C SER A 153 28.75 22.18 -8.70
N ALA A 154 29.95 21.61 -8.86
CA ALA A 154 30.71 21.70 -10.11
C ALA A 154 30.10 20.87 -11.25
N ILE A 155 29.16 19.96 -10.96
CA ILE A 155 28.46 19.22 -12.00
C ILE A 155 27.45 20.17 -12.66
N PRO A 156 27.54 20.37 -13.99
CA PRO A 156 26.60 21.24 -14.67
C PRO A 156 25.18 20.69 -14.63
N ALA A 157 24.18 21.56 -14.70
CA ALA A 157 22.78 21.14 -14.73
C ALA A 157 22.26 20.85 -16.14
N GLY A 158 22.69 21.66 -17.12
CA GLY A 158 22.28 21.53 -18.51
C GLY A 158 22.88 20.28 -19.17
N LEU A 159 22.11 19.66 -20.05
CA LEU A 159 22.49 18.39 -20.70
C LEU A 159 23.76 18.55 -21.55
N GLU A 160 23.90 19.66 -22.28
CA GLU A 160 25.06 19.90 -23.14
C GLU A 160 26.32 20.17 -22.30
N GLU A 161 26.19 20.93 -21.22
CA GLU A 161 27.28 21.15 -20.27
C GLU A 161 27.67 19.87 -19.55
N GLN A 162 26.71 19.00 -19.22
CA GLN A 162 27.00 17.66 -18.71
C GLN A 162 27.72 16.78 -19.74
N ALA A 163 27.39 16.87 -21.03
CA ALA A 163 28.12 16.17 -22.08
C ALA A 163 29.58 16.65 -22.18
N MET A 164 29.80 17.96 -22.06
CA MET A 164 31.15 18.54 -21.98
C MET A 164 31.90 18.09 -20.73
N PHE A 165 31.23 18.08 -19.57
CA PHE A 165 31.80 17.63 -18.31
C PHE A 165 32.18 16.14 -18.36
N TRP A 166 31.29 15.29 -18.87
CA TRP A 166 31.50 13.87 -19.10
C TRP A 166 32.73 13.61 -19.97
N THR A 167 32.83 14.26 -21.14
CA THR A 167 34.02 14.11 -22.01
C THR A 167 35.29 14.67 -21.38
N ARG A 168 35.20 15.66 -20.50
CA ARG A 168 36.38 16.24 -19.86
C ARG A 168 36.94 15.35 -18.74
N TYR A 169 36.06 14.82 -17.90
CA TYR A 169 36.46 14.21 -16.63
C TYR A 169 36.26 12.70 -16.58
N TYR A 170 35.30 12.16 -17.33
CA TYR A 170 34.88 10.75 -17.22
C TYR A 170 35.26 9.93 -18.45
N HIS A 171 34.93 10.38 -19.67
CA HIS A 171 35.11 9.59 -20.89
C HIS A 171 35.69 10.45 -22.03
N ARG A 172 37.02 10.60 -22.06
CA ARG A 172 37.73 11.57 -22.94
C ARG A 172 37.46 11.44 -24.43
N GLU A 173 37.28 10.21 -24.92
CA GLU A 173 37.02 9.92 -26.33
C GLU A 173 35.51 9.82 -26.65
N GLY A 174 34.67 10.19 -25.68
CA GLY A 174 33.22 10.12 -25.80
C GLY A 174 32.64 11.12 -26.81
N ASN A 175 31.52 10.74 -27.44
CA ASN A 175 30.78 11.62 -28.33
C ASN A 175 29.70 12.41 -27.57
N ARG A 176 29.86 13.72 -27.48
CA ARG A 176 28.94 14.63 -26.74
C ARG A 176 27.51 14.57 -27.25
N ALA A 177 27.32 14.55 -28.58
CA ALA A 177 25.98 14.46 -29.16
C ALA A 177 25.29 13.14 -28.80
N ASN A 178 26.05 12.05 -28.72
CA ASN A 178 25.54 10.76 -28.26
C ASN A 178 25.17 10.79 -26.77
N PHE A 179 26.01 11.40 -25.92
CA PHE A 179 25.66 11.63 -24.52
C PHE A 179 24.33 12.38 -24.41
N THR A 180 24.20 13.52 -25.08
CA THR A 180 22.99 14.35 -25.02
C THR A 180 21.75 13.58 -25.49
N LEU A 181 21.87 12.82 -26.59
CA LEU A 181 20.78 11.98 -27.11
C LEU A 181 20.32 10.93 -26.09
N LEU A 182 21.27 10.13 -25.56
CA LEU A 182 20.96 9.03 -24.65
C LEU A 182 20.53 9.53 -23.26
N ALA A 183 21.18 10.58 -22.75
CA ALA A 183 20.80 11.22 -21.49
C ALA A 183 19.38 11.78 -21.59
N ASN A 184 18.99 12.33 -22.75
CA ASN A 184 17.63 12.84 -22.95
C ASN A 184 16.55 11.73 -22.90
N GLU A 185 16.87 10.50 -23.30
CA GLU A 185 15.97 9.34 -23.11
C GLU A 185 15.68 9.06 -21.63
N THR A 186 16.62 9.39 -20.73
CA THR A 186 16.43 9.24 -19.27
C THR A 186 15.72 10.41 -18.61
N THR A 187 15.48 11.50 -19.33
CA THR A 187 14.87 12.74 -18.81
C THR A 187 13.42 12.94 -19.22
N GLN A 188 12.80 11.94 -19.85
CA GLN A 188 11.34 11.92 -20.02
C GLN A 188 10.67 11.57 -18.70
N PHE A 189 10.47 12.60 -17.89
CA PHE A 189 9.72 12.52 -16.64
C PHE A 189 8.42 13.32 -16.78
N ASP A 190 7.29 12.62 -16.86
CA ASP A 190 5.97 13.23 -16.72
C ASP A 190 5.45 12.93 -15.32
N CYS A 191 5.16 13.99 -14.55
CA CYS A 191 4.55 13.82 -13.24
C CYS A 191 3.05 13.56 -13.39
N ASN A 192 2.71 12.29 -13.63
CA ASN A 192 1.35 11.78 -13.80
C ASN A 192 0.83 11.11 -12.52
N LYS A 193 1.12 11.70 -11.36
CA LYS A 193 0.71 11.19 -10.05
C LYS A 193 -0.14 12.24 -9.33
N PRO A 194 -1.19 11.82 -8.59
CA PRO A 194 -1.93 12.73 -7.72
C PRO A 194 -1.00 13.43 -6.72
N LEU A 195 -0.90 14.75 -6.83
CA LEU A 195 -0.01 15.60 -6.04
C LEU A 195 -0.64 16.98 -5.82
N ASP A 196 -0.60 17.48 -4.59
CA ASP A 196 -0.91 18.88 -4.29
C ASP A 196 0.39 19.62 -3.99
N ILE A 197 0.77 20.57 -4.83
CA ILE A 197 2.00 21.36 -4.69
C ILE A 197 1.70 22.84 -4.44
N ALA A 198 2.19 23.36 -3.31
CA ALA A 198 2.11 24.78 -2.98
C ALA A 198 3.48 25.46 -3.15
N PHE A 199 3.49 26.64 -3.78
CA PHE A 199 4.67 27.50 -3.82
C PHE A 199 4.51 28.63 -2.79
N ILE A 200 5.50 28.76 -1.92
CA ILE A 200 5.57 29.77 -0.86
C ILE A 200 6.71 30.72 -1.25
N LEU A 201 6.35 31.90 -1.73
CA LEU A 201 7.26 32.78 -2.45
C LEU A 201 7.59 34.03 -1.62
N ASP A 202 8.86 34.23 -1.35
CA ASP A 202 9.35 35.45 -0.74
C ASP A 202 9.19 36.62 -1.72
N SER A 203 8.55 37.69 -1.25
CA SER A 203 8.34 38.95 -1.95
C SER A 203 8.95 40.13 -1.20
N SER A 204 9.82 39.86 -0.24
CA SER A 204 10.43 40.88 0.62
C SER A 204 11.24 41.92 -0.17
N GLY A 205 11.55 43.04 0.50
CA GLY A 205 12.25 44.17 -0.10
C GLY A 205 13.68 43.90 -0.56
N SER A 206 14.29 42.76 -0.18
CA SER A 206 15.59 42.31 -0.69
C SER A 206 15.51 41.80 -2.13
N ILE A 207 14.33 41.36 -2.57
CA ILE A 207 14.09 40.84 -3.92
C ILE A 207 13.55 41.97 -4.80
N ASN A 208 14.31 42.32 -5.85
CA ASN A 208 13.82 43.25 -6.87
C ASN A 208 12.80 42.59 -7.81
N ASP A 209 12.04 43.40 -8.54
CA ASP A 209 10.96 42.92 -9.43
C ASP A 209 11.45 41.92 -10.49
N GLY A 210 12.67 42.10 -11.01
CA GLY A 210 13.27 41.18 -11.99
C GLY A 210 13.59 39.81 -11.39
N ASN A 211 14.19 39.79 -10.20
CA ASN A 211 14.50 38.54 -9.48
C ASN A 211 13.23 37.80 -9.04
N PHE A 212 12.19 38.54 -8.65
CA PHE A 212 10.90 37.95 -8.34
C PHE A 212 10.25 37.34 -9.60
N GLN A 213 10.31 38.03 -10.74
CA GLN A 213 9.85 37.47 -12.00
C GLN A 213 10.61 36.18 -12.36
N THR A 214 11.94 36.14 -12.20
CA THR A 214 12.73 34.91 -12.39
C THR A 214 12.23 33.77 -11.49
N SER A 215 11.79 34.08 -10.26
CA SER A 215 11.20 33.08 -9.37
C SER A 215 9.87 32.56 -9.88
N LEU A 216 9.00 33.43 -10.40
CA LEU A 216 7.72 33.04 -11.00
C LEU A 216 7.92 32.20 -12.27
N ASP A 217 8.88 32.57 -13.11
CA ASP A 217 9.23 31.83 -14.32
C ASP A 217 9.74 30.43 -13.96
N PHE A 218 10.62 30.34 -12.95
CA PHE A 218 11.06 29.05 -12.41
C PHE A 218 9.89 28.19 -11.90
N VAL A 219 8.95 28.76 -11.14
CA VAL A 219 7.76 28.03 -10.67
C VAL A 219 6.91 27.55 -11.85
N ALA A 220 6.69 28.40 -12.85
CA ALA A 220 5.96 28.04 -14.06
C ALA A 220 6.67 26.90 -14.81
N ASP A 221 7.99 26.90 -14.84
CA ASP A 221 8.82 25.85 -15.45
C ASP A 221 8.72 24.52 -14.69
N VAL A 222 8.69 24.54 -13.35
CA VAL A 222 8.42 23.34 -12.53
C VAL A 222 7.03 22.77 -12.89
N VAL A 223 6.00 23.61 -12.89
CA VAL A 223 4.61 23.21 -13.18
C VAL A 223 4.44 22.75 -14.63
N ARG A 224 5.24 23.24 -15.58
CA ARG A 224 5.14 22.88 -17.00
C ARG A 224 5.37 21.39 -17.26
N LYS A 225 6.09 20.66 -16.40
CA LYS A 225 6.29 19.20 -16.50
C LYS A 225 5.29 18.37 -15.68
N MET A 226 4.37 19.04 -14.99
CA MET A 226 3.33 18.39 -14.19
C MET A 226 2.02 18.28 -14.97
N SER A 227 1.24 17.24 -14.68
CA SER A 227 -0.05 17.00 -15.31
C SER A 227 -1.17 17.76 -14.59
N VAL A 228 -1.18 19.09 -14.78
CA VAL A 228 -2.14 20.04 -14.20
C VAL A 228 -3.31 20.34 -15.16
N PRO A 229 -4.55 20.51 -14.66
CA PRO A 229 -5.00 20.34 -13.28
C PRO A 229 -5.41 18.90 -12.93
N ASP A 230 -5.31 17.96 -13.87
CA ASP A 230 -5.93 16.63 -13.77
C ASP A 230 -5.39 15.78 -12.61
N TYR A 231 -4.06 15.65 -12.51
CA TYR A 231 -3.41 14.89 -11.44
C TYR A 231 -2.82 15.81 -10.40
N VAL A 232 -2.23 16.91 -10.84
CA VAL A 232 -1.53 17.85 -9.97
C VAL A 232 -2.39 19.10 -9.75
N ARG A 233 -2.57 19.49 -8.48
CA ARG A 233 -3.18 20.78 -8.12
C ARG A 233 -2.10 21.71 -7.60
N VAL A 234 -2.19 22.98 -7.99
CA VAL A 234 -1.19 24.00 -7.66
C VAL A 234 -1.85 25.07 -6.80
N ALA A 235 -1.16 25.48 -5.75
CA ALA A 235 -1.48 26.67 -4.96
C ALA A 235 -0.26 27.58 -4.88
N ALA A 236 -0.49 28.87 -4.65
CA ALA A 236 0.59 29.82 -4.45
C ALA A 236 0.21 30.84 -3.38
N LEU A 237 1.19 31.17 -2.55
CA LEU A 237 1.13 32.32 -1.65
C LEU A 237 2.44 33.10 -1.76
N ILE A 238 2.35 34.41 -1.57
CA ILE A 238 3.51 35.29 -1.42
C ILE A 238 3.60 35.77 0.02
N PHE A 239 4.80 36.13 0.47
CA PHE A 239 4.96 36.72 1.80
C PHE A 239 6.00 37.83 1.84
N GLU A 240 5.78 38.75 2.75
CA GLU A 240 6.69 39.82 3.16
C GLU A 240 6.52 40.02 4.69
N ASP A 241 6.12 41.20 5.19
CA ASP A 241 5.62 41.40 6.56
C ASP A 241 4.33 40.61 6.85
N MET A 242 3.51 40.36 5.83
CA MET A 242 2.32 39.50 5.88
C MET A 242 2.40 38.39 4.81
N ALA A 243 1.50 37.40 4.89
CA ALA A 243 1.37 36.35 3.88
C ALA A 243 0.02 36.48 3.19
N THR A 244 0.02 36.43 1.86
CA THR A 244 -1.17 36.58 1.00
C THR A 244 -1.29 35.37 0.09
N ILE A 245 -2.47 34.77 0.05
CA ILE A 245 -2.78 33.67 -0.87
C ILE A 245 -3.16 34.27 -2.22
N GLU A 246 -2.40 33.90 -3.26
CA GLU A 246 -2.69 34.29 -4.64
C GLU A 246 -3.79 33.39 -5.21
N PHE A 247 -3.67 32.07 -4.99
CA PHE A 247 -4.71 31.11 -5.32
C PHE A 247 -4.56 29.81 -4.52
N ASN A 248 -5.71 29.18 -4.25
CA ASN A 248 -5.82 27.91 -3.54
C ASN A 248 -5.82 26.72 -4.53
N PHE A 249 -5.73 25.50 -4.01
CA PHE A 249 -5.72 24.28 -4.84
C PHE A 249 -7.00 24.09 -5.66
N ASN A 250 -8.14 24.61 -5.21
CA ASN A 250 -9.41 24.55 -5.94
C ASN A 250 -9.64 25.73 -6.90
N THR A 251 -8.83 26.80 -6.83
CA THR A 251 -9.05 28.01 -7.65
C THR A 251 -8.99 27.72 -9.15
N HIS A 252 -8.05 26.85 -9.57
CA HIS A 252 -7.81 26.53 -10.97
C HIS A 252 -8.27 25.11 -11.37
N ALA A 253 -9.22 24.52 -10.62
CA ALA A 253 -9.69 23.15 -10.87
C ALA A 253 -10.30 22.94 -12.28
N HIS A 254 -10.72 24.02 -12.96
CA HIS A 254 -11.29 24.00 -14.30
C HIS A 254 -10.52 24.88 -15.30
N SER A 255 -9.28 25.27 -14.97
CA SER A 255 -8.44 26.08 -15.85
C SER A 255 -7.59 25.20 -16.78
N SER A 256 -7.25 25.71 -17.95
CA SER A 256 -6.23 25.06 -18.79
C SER A 256 -4.85 25.21 -18.16
N LYS A 257 -3.93 24.31 -18.51
CA LYS A 257 -2.52 24.42 -18.11
C LYS A 257 -1.92 25.79 -18.47
N SER A 258 -2.22 26.32 -19.65
CA SER A 258 -1.75 27.66 -20.05
C SER A 258 -2.28 28.78 -19.15
N GLN A 259 -3.53 28.70 -18.69
CA GLN A 259 -4.10 29.66 -17.75
C GLN A 259 -3.44 29.56 -16.36
N ILE A 260 -3.14 28.35 -15.89
CA ILE A 260 -2.42 28.14 -14.62
C ILE A 260 -1.02 28.74 -14.69
N LEU A 261 -0.27 28.46 -15.76
CA LEU A 261 1.06 29.03 -15.98
C LEU A 261 1.00 30.57 -16.05
N SER A 262 0.01 31.11 -16.75
CA SER A 262 -0.21 32.56 -16.82
C SER A 262 -0.58 33.16 -15.46
N ALA A 263 -1.36 32.46 -14.63
CA ALA A 263 -1.72 32.93 -13.30
C ALA A 263 -0.48 33.01 -12.39
N ILE A 264 0.40 32.00 -12.45
CA ILE A 264 1.70 32.01 -11.75
C ILE A 264 2.53 33.22 -12.18
N THR A 265 2.75 33.42 -13.48
CA THR A 265 3.62 34.49 -13.99
C THR A 265 3.01 35.89 -13.85
N SER A 266 1.74 36.00 -13.44
CA SER A 266 1.06 37.29 -13.24
C SER A 266 0.97 37.71 -11.77
N ILE A 267 1.51 36.90 -10.85
CA ILE A 267 1.58 37.25 -9.43
C ILE A 267 2.38 38.54 -9.26
N VAL A 268 1.82 39.51 -8.54
CA VAL A 268 2.43 40.82 -8.35
C VAL A 268 3.24 40.81 -7.06
N ARG A 269 4.50 41.26 -7.14
CA ARG A 269 5.37 41.40 -5.97
C ARG A 269 4.82 42.47 -5.01
N SER A 270 4.66 42.12 -3.75
CA SER A 270 4.58 43.08 -2.64
C SER A 270 5.98 43.48 -2.16
N SER A 271 6.14 44.38 -1.19
CA SER A 271 7.46 44.71 -0.64
C SER A 271 7.34 45.02 0.84
N GLY A 272 8.21 44.41 1.65
CA GLY A 272 8.19 44.50 3.12
C GLY A 272 9.32 43.65 3.73
N GLY A 273 9.16 43.22 4.98
CA GLY A 273 10.06 42.27 5.67
C GLY A 273 9.93 40.82 5.20
N THR A 274 10.41 39.86 6.00
CA THR A 274 10.49 38.43 5.62
C THR A 274 9.87 37.52 6.71
N ALA A 275 8.55 37.53 6.81
CA ALA A 275 7.77 36.80 7.83
C ALA A 275 7.49 35.33 7.44
N THR A 276 8.56 34.54 7.23
CA THR A 276 8.49 33.13 6.79
C THR A 276 7.61 32.26 7.70
N ASN A 277 7.64 32.48 9.01
CA ASN A 277 6.81 31.75 9.97
C ASN A 277 5.30 31.97 9.72
N VAL A 278 4.90 33.19 9.34
CA VAL A 278 3.50 33.53 9.04
C VAL A 278 3.05 32.84 7.76
N ALA A 279 3.91 32.83 6.74
CA ALA A 279 3.68 32.14 5.48
C ALA A 279 3.47 30.62 5.68
N LEU A 280 4.32 29.98 6.47
CA LEU A 280 4.22 28.55 6.76
C LEU A 280 2.96 28.20 7.57
N ASP A 281 2.58 29.05 8.55
CA ASP A 281 1.33 28.85 9.28
C ASP A 281 0.09 29.07 8.40
N LEU A 282 0.11 30.06 7.49
CA LEU A 282 -0.98 30.29 6.55
C LEU A 282 -1.11 29.13 5.54
N ALA A 283 0.01 28.58 5.07
CA ALA A 283 -0.01 27.36 4.26
C ALA A 283 -0.67 26.20 5.02
N ARG A 284 -0.34 26.04 6.31
CA ARG A 284 -0.89 24.98 7.17
C ARG A 284 -2.38 25.14 7.45
N THR A 285 -2.82 26.34 7.80
CA THR A 285 -4.21 26.59 8.22
C THR A 285 -5.16 26.73 7.04
N THR A 286 -4.66 27.24 5.90
CA THR A 286 -5.49 27.58 4.74
C THR A 286 -5.16 26.75 3.51
N LEU A 287 -3.96 26.86 2.92
CA LEU A 287 -3.65 26.18 1.64
C LEU A 287 -3.87 24.66 1.75
N PHE A 288 -3.25 24.01 2.73
CA PHE A 288 -3.34 22.56 2.95
C PHE A 288 -4.59 22.15 3.76
N SER A 289 -5.66 22.92 3.68
CA SER A 289 -6.96 22.55 4.23
C SER A 289 -7.88 22.00 3.15
N SER A 290 -8.71 21.02 3.52
CA SER A 290 -9.70 20.43 2.62
C SER A 290 -10.70 21.46 2.07
N ALA A 291 -11.06 22.47 2.89
CA ALA A 291 -11.91 23.58 2.50
C ALA A 291 -11.36 24.40 1.31
N HIS A 292 -10.03 24.39 1.11
CA HIS A 292 -9.35 25.12 0.04
C HIS A 292 -8.81 24.19 -1.05
N GLY A 293 -9.32 22.96 -1.12
CA GLY A 293 -9.08 22.03 -2.21
C GLY A 293 -7.91 21.07 -2.04
N ALA A 294 -7.21 21.10 -0.90
CA ALA A 294 -6.20 20.11 -0.58
C ALA A 294 -6.84 18.73 -0.40
N ARG A 295 -6.30 17.71 -1.06
CA ARG A 295 -6.76 16.33 -1.04
C ARG A 295 -6.08 15.58 0.10
N ASP A 296 -6.83 14.71 0.79
CA ASP A 296 -6.32 13.92 1.92
C ASP A 296 -5.57 12.66 1.50
N ASN A 297 -5.74 12.23 0.25
CA ASN A 297 -5.27 10.95 -0.27
C ASN A 297 -4.12 11.06 -1.28
N VAL A 298 -3.39 12.19 -1.28
CA VAL A 298 -2.32 12.47 -2.24
C VAL A 298 -1.08 13.00 -1.54
N ALA A 299 0.07 12.92 -2.20
CA ALA A 299 1.28 13.58 -1.74
C ALA A 299 1.04 15.09 -1.66
N ARG A 300 1.48 15.72 -0.57
CA ARG A 300 1.38 17.16 -0.37
C ARG A 300 2.78 17.73 -0.30
N VAL A 301 3.10 18.66 -1.18
CA VAL A 301 4.42 19.27 -1.28
C VAL A 301 4.31 20.76 -1.10
N ALA A 302 5.24 21.33 -0.35
CA ALA A 302 5.45 22.78 -0.32
C ALA A 302 6.87 23.08 -0.80
N VAL A 303 7.02 24.10 -1.64
CA VAL A 303 8.33 24.62 -2.07
C VAL A 303 8.45 26.05 -1.59
N LEU A 304 9.29 26.29 -0.59
CA LEU A 304 9.64 27.61 -0.08
C LEU A 304 10.79 28.18 -0.89
N LEU A 305 10.62 29.37 -1.48
CA LEU A 305 11.68 30.13 -2.13
C LEU A 305 11.92 31.39 -1.31
N THR A 306 13.16 31.63 -0.86
CA THR A 306 13.52 32.81 -0.07
C THR A 306 14.96 33.26 -0.34
N ASP A 307 15.20 34.56 -0.28
CA ASP A 307 16.54 35.16 -0.44
C ASP A 307 17.13 35.71 0.86
N GLY A 308 16.36 35.64 1.95
CA GLY A 308 16.66 36.31 3.20
C GLY A 308 16.55 35.40 4.42
N GLN A 309 16.97 35.96 5.56
CA GLN A 309 16.76 35.37 6.87
C GLN A 309 15.35 35.73 7.34
N SER A 310 14.65 34.79 7.97
CA SER A 310 13.34 35.18 8.52
C SER A 310 13.50 36.15 9.68
N ASN A 311 12.42 36.86 9.98
CA ASN A 311 12.34 37.72 11.16
C ASN A 311 12.54 36.95 12.49
N SER A 312 12.38 35.61 12.50
CA SER A 312 12.58 34.77 13.69
C SER A 312 12.76 33.28 13.35
N ALA A 313 14.01 32.82 13.27
CA ALA A 313 14.34 31.42 12.98
C ALA A 313 13.64 30.39 13.90
N PRO A 314 13.52 30.60 15.24
CA PRO A 314 12.81 29.66 16.11
C PRO A 314 11.32 29.53 15.78
N LEU A 315 10.65 30.64 15.44
CA LEU A 315 9.24 30.61 15.06
C LEU A 315 9.04 29.94 13.70
N THR A 316 9.96 30.19 12.76
CA THR A 316 9.94 29.57 11.42
C THR A 316 10.11 28.06 11.51
N SER A 317 11.09 27.57 12.29
CA SER A 317 11.31 26.14 12.54
C SER A 317 10.07 25.48 13.19
N ALA A 318 9.44 26.15 14.16
CA ALA A 318 8.23 25.66 14.80
C ALA A 318 7.03 25.61 13.82
N ALA A 319 6.85 26.62 12.97
CA ALA A 319 5.80 26.66 11.96
C ALA A 319 5.99 25.57 10.89
N ALA A 320 7.22 25.39 10.39
CA ALA A 320 7.57 24.31 9.47
C ALA A 320 7.27 22.93 10.08
N THR A 321 7.64 22.74 11.35
CA THR A 321 7.37 21.48 12.07
C THR A 321 5.87 21.20 12.16
N ARG A 322 5.04 22.21 12.49
CA ARG A 322 3.58 22.07 12.50
C ARG A 322 3.04 21.74 11.12
N LEU A 323 3.49 22.43 10.07
CA LEU A 323 3.06 22.19 8.70
C LEU A 323 3.35 20.72 8.29
N LYS A 324 4.60 20.27 8.46
CA LYS A 324 5.02 18.90 8.15
C LYS A 324 4.20 17.87 8.94
N LYS A 325 4.08 18.02 10.26
CA LYS A 325 3.43 17.02 11.13
C LYS A 325 1.90 17.01 11.05
N GLU A 326 1.25 18.18 11.01
CA GLU A 326 -0.21 18.27 11.06
C GLU A 326 -0.86 18.07 9.69
N ARG A 327 -0.14 18.34 8.60
CA ARG A 327 -0.66 18.23 7.23
C ARG A 327 0.01 17.16 6.38
N GLY A 328 1.06 16.49 6.88
CA GLY A 328 1.80 15.49 6.12
C GLY A 328 2.47 16.07 4.88
N VAL A 329 2.95 17.32 4.99
CA VAL A 329 3.55 18.08 3.88
C VAL A 329 5.03 17.78 3.79
N ASP A 330 5.47 17.42 2.59
CA ASP A 330 6.87 17.34 2.23
C ASP A 330 7.40 18.72 1.78
N LEU A 331 8.14 19.39 2.67
CA LEU A 331 8.58 20.77 2.52
C LEU A 331 10.01 20.84 1.96
N PHE A 332 10.15 21.42 0.77
CA PHE A 332 11.40 21.79 0.13
C PHE A 332 11.73 23.26 0.42
N ALA A 333 13.00 23.57 0.63
CA ALA A 333 13.49 24.92 0.87
C ALA A 333 14.58 25.29 -0.16
N VAL A 334 14.37 26.41 -0.84
CA VAL A 334 15.27 26.98 -1.85
C VAL A 334 15.76 28.33 -1.33
N GLY A 335 17.05 28.39 -0.97
CA GLY A 335 17.73 29.62 -0.57
C GLY A 335 18.50 30.24 -1.72
N ILE A 336 18.36 31.55 -1.91
CA ILE A 336 19.03 32.29 -2.98
C ILE A 336 19.84 33.44 -2.38
N GLY A 337 21.16 33.46 -2.55
CA GLY A 337 21.99 34.54 -2.02
C GLY A 337 22.07 34.59 -0.49
N GLY A 338 21.36 35.53 0.15
CA GLY A 338 21.54 35.97 1.54
C GLY A 338 20.88 35.14 2.65
N TYR A 339 20.51 33.89 2.36
CA TYR A 339 19.77 33.00 3.27
C TYR A 339 20.60 32.51 4.49
N ASP A 340 19.91 32.08 5.54
CA ASP A 340 20.51 31.31 6.64
C ASP A 340 20.37 29.80 6.38
N LEU A 341 21.49 29.10 6.20
CA LEU A 341 21.49 27.67 5.88
C LEU A 341 20.91 26.80 7.02
N SER A 342 21.15 27.17 8.28
CA SER A 342 20.61 26.44 9.43
C SER A 342 19.08 26.53 9.46
N GLU A 343 18.55 27.72 9.18
CA GLU A 343 17.12 27.93 9.09
C GLU A 343 16.50 27.12 7.94
N LEU A 344 17.09 27.12 6.74
CA LEU A 344 16.59 26.30 5.64
C LEU A 344 16.60 24.81 5.96
N MET A 345 17.65 24.34 6.65
CA MET A 345 17.73 22.96 7.12
C MET A 345 16.62 22.63 8.12
N ASP A 346 16.31 23.52 9.06
CA ASP A 346 15.24 23.31 10.04
C ASP A 346 13.85 23.29 9.38
N VAL A 347 13.66 24.13 8.36
CA VAL A 347 12.42 24.23 7.60
C VAL A 347 12.18 22.98 6.75
N ALA A 348 13.16 22.56 5.95
CA ALA A 348 13.00 21.46 5.00
C ALA A 348 12.66 20.10 5.65
N SER A 349 12.05 19.18 4.89
CA SER A 349 11.91 17.76 5.29
C SER A 349 13.25 17.02 5.25
N ASP A 350 13.26 15.80 5.79
CA ASP A 350 14.41 14.90 5.66
C ASP A 350 14.31 14.02 4.42
N PRO A 351 15.45 13.63 3.80
CA PRO A 351 16.80 14.06 4.14
C PRO A 351 17.10 15.47 3.61
N LYS A 352 17.79 16.29 4.41
CA LYS A 352 18.08 17.70 4.06
C LYS A 352 18.76 17.88 2.71
N CYS A 353 19.64 16.96 2.35
CA CYS A 353 20.41 17.04 1.13
C CYS A 353 19.58 16.87 -0.17
N SER A 354 18.34 16.37 -0.09
CA SER A 354 17.42 16.34 -1.24
C SER A 354 16.28 17.36 -1.14
N HIS A 355 16.17 18.06 -0.01
CA HIS A 355 15.08 19.01 0.27
C HIS A 355 15.56 20.46 0.47
N VAL A 356 16.87 20.67 0.61
CA VAL A 356 17.48 22.00 0.69
C VAL A 356 18.28 22.24 -0.58
N PHE A 357 17.92 23.30 -1.29
CA PHE A 357 18.64 23.79 -2.45
C PHE A 357 19.19 25.17 -2.17
N THR A 358 20.45 25.38 -2.50
CA THR A 358 21.12 26.65 -2.32
C THR A 358 21.66 27.17 -3.64
N LEU A 359 21.40 28.43 -3.92
CA LEU A 359 21.83 29.14 -5.12
C LEU A 359 22.55 30.41 -4.71
N GLU A 360 23.58 30.79 -5.46
CA GLU A 360 24.26 32.06 -5.23
C GLU A 360 23.43 33.24 -5.76
N ASP A 361 22.70 33.02 -6.86
CA ASP A 361 21.93 34.05 -7.56
C ASP A 361 20.71 33.46 -8.28
N PHE A 362 19.70 34.31 -8.53
CA PHE A 362 18.46 33.93 -9.23
C PHE A 362 18.72 33.39 -10.65
N SER A 363 19.79 33.82 -11.33
CA SER A 363 20.20 33.28 -12.63
C SER A 363 20.55 31.79 -12.62
N GLN A 364 20.78 31.21 -11.44
CA GLN A 364 21.12 29.79 -11.29
C GLN A 364 19.89 28.89 -11.04
N MET A 365 18.67 29.43 -11.01
CA MET A 365 17.46 28.65 -10.69
C MET A 365 17.21 27.49 -11.66
N ASP A 366 17.52 27.66 -12.95
CA ASP A 366 17.43 26.59 -13.94
C ASP A 366 18.28 25.37 -13.56
N SER A 367 19.32 25.56 -12.75
CA SER A 367 20.19 24.47 -12.35
C SER A 367 19.49 23.41 -11.50
N ILE A 368 18.51 23.81 -10.67
CA ILE A 368 17.80 22.93 -9.74
C ILE A 368 16.44 22.47 -10.29
N LEU A 369 16.01 22.98 -11.44
CA LEU A 369 14.69 22.75 -12.03
C LEU A 369 14.34 21.25 -12.11
N TYR A 370 15.20 20.47 -12.75
CA TYR A 370 14.94 19.04 -12.96
C TYR A 370 14.94 18.25 -11.65
N GLU A 371 15.78 18.67 -10.70
CA GLU A 371 15.90 18.02 -9.40
C GLU A 371 14.65 18.27 -8.55
N ILE A 372 14.14 19.51 -8.54
CA ILE A 372 12.87 19.84 -7.89
C ILE A 372 11.70 19.12 -8.56
N GLN A 373 11.61 19.13 -9.89
CA GLN A 373 10.56 18.40 -10.63
C GLN A 373 10.53 16.91 -10.26
N THR A 374 11.70 16.27 -10.25
CA THR A 374 11.80 14.83 -9.94
C THR A 374 11.49 14.55 -8.47
N SER A 375 12.03 15.36 -7.54
CA SER A 375 11.93 15.10 -6.10
C SER A 375 10.52 15.36 -5.58
N THR A 376 9.90 16.48 -5.99
CA THR A 376 8.52 16.81 -5.61
C THR A 376 7.52 15.78 -6.15
N CYS A 377 7.76 15.19 -7.32
CA CYS A 377 6.90 14.15 -7.85
C CYS A 377 7.17 12.74 -7.28
N LYS A 378 8.32 12.54 -6.62
CA LYS A 378 8.62 11.35 -5.81
C LYS A 378 8.19 11.51 -4.34
N ALA A 379 7.60 12.65 -3.96
CA ALA A 379 7.14 12.88 -2.60
C ALA A 379 6.11 11.82 -2.15
N HIS A 380 6.13 11.50 -0.87
CA HIS A 380 5.30 10.45 -0.30
C HIS A 380 3.91 10.93 0.07
N THR A 381 2.90 10.11 -0.21
CA THR A 381 1.60 10.24 0.46
C THR A 381 1.74 9.73 1.89
N THR A 382 1.59 10.61 2.88
CA THR A 382 1.68 10.22 4.31
C THR A 382 0.34 9.71 4.80
N LEU A 383 0.26 8.43 5.18
CA LEU A 383 -0.98 7.86 5.73
C LEU A 383 -1.10 8.17 7.21
N VAL A 384 -2.16 8.84 7.63
CA VAL A 384 -2.46 9.03 9.06
C VAL A 384 -3.64 8.18 9.53
N PRO A 385 -3.59 7.54 10.72
CA PRO A 385 -4.61 6.61 11.24
C PRO A 385 -6.05 7.14 11.39
N ARG A 386 -6.28 8.45 11.18
CA ARG A 386 -7.61 9.08 11.27
C ARG A 386 -8.23 9.36 9.91
N GLN A 387 -7.51 9.11 8.82
CA GLN A 387 -8.06 9.19 7.47
C GLN A 387 -8.77 7.89 7.12
N GLY A 388 -9.91 7.98 6.46
CA GLY A 388 -10.60 6.82 5.89
C GLY A 388 -9.75 6.11 4.82
N PRO A 389 -10.28 5.04 4.19
CA PRO A 389 -9.57 4.33 3.13
C PRO A 389 -9.17 5.29 2.01
N ILE A 390 -7.88 5.29 1.64
CA ILE A 390 -7.40 5.98 0.44
C ILE A 390 -7.77 5.11 -0.77
N GLN A 391 -8.63 5.65 -1.64
CA GLN A 391 -8.91 5.04 -2.93
C GLN A 391 -7.82 5.45 -3.92
N CYS A 392 -7.19 4.47 -4.56
CA CYS A 392 -6.16 4.63 -5.58
C CYS A 392 -6.73 4.10 -6.91
N ASP A 393 -7.20 5.01 -7.75
CA ASP A 393 -8.01 4.64 -8.93
C ASP A 393 -7.20 4.08 -10.11
N ARG A 394 -5.86 3.92 -10.02
CA ARG A 394 -4.97 3.53 -11.15
C ARG A 394 -3.67 2.81 -10.75
N LEU A 395 -3.05 2.10 -11.72
CA LEU A 395 -1.81 1.29 -11.62
C LEU A 395 -0.61 1.98 -10.91
N ASP A 396 -0.54 3.32 -10.95
CA ASP A 396 0.50 4.16 -10.32
C ASP A 396 -0.06 5.20 -9.32
N GLY A 397 -1.36 5.08 -8.97
CA GLY A 397 -2.23 6.18 -8.56
C GLY A 397 -1.98 6.82 -7.19
N CYS A 398 -1.20 6.21 -6.29
CA CYS A 398 -0.94 6.79 -4.97
C CYS A 398 0.50 7.23 -4.73
N GLY A 399 1.37 7.07 -5.75
CA GLY A 399 2.80 7.33 -5.60
C GLY A 399 3.44 6.46 -4.51
N PRO A 400 4.67 6.79 -4.10
CA PRO A 400 5.25 6.15 -2.92
C PRO A 400 4.49 6.63 -1.67
N VAL A 401 4.34 5.73 -0.70
CA VAL A 401 3.52 5.92 0.49
C VAL A 401 4.41 5.83 1.71
N ALA A 402 4.22 6.72 2.67
CA ALA A 402 4.90 6.68 3.96
C ALA A 402 3.88 6.42 5.07
N VAL A 403 4.12 5.39 5.87
CA VAL A 403 3.33 5.09 7.07
C VAL A 403 4.14 5.50 8.29
N PRO A 404 3.77 6.58 9.00
CA PRO A 404 4.45 7.02 10.20
C PRO A 404 4.50 5.91 11.26
N THR A 405 5.63 5.79 11.94
CA THR A 405 5.76 4.93 13.13
C THR A 405 5.88 5.80 14.37
N THR A 406 5.32 5.35 15.49
CA THR A 406 5.41 6.02 16.79
C THR A 406 6.45 5.32 17.66
N THR A 407 7.33 6.09 18.29
CA THR A 407 8.28 5.56 19.28
C THR A 407 7.60 5.40 20.63
N GLY A 408 7.56 4.16 21.14
CA GLY A 408 7.10 3.89 22.52
C GLY A 408 5.60 3.62 22.70
N ASP A 409 4.79 3.62 21.64
CA ASP A 409 3.39 3.19 21.70
C ASP A 409 3.26 1.70 21.32
N ASN A 410 2.41 0.95 22.03
CA ASN A 410 2.10 -0.47 21.75
C ASN A 410 1.16 -0.67 20.54
N HIS A 411 0.92 0.38 19.75
CA HIS A 411 0.00 0.33 18.62
C HIS A 411 0.73 -0.09 17.34
N THR A 412 0.24 -1.14 16.68
CA THR A 412 0.69 -1.51 15.34
C THR A 412 -0.23 -0.89 14.30
N THR A 413 0.36 -0.16 13.37
CA THR A 413 -0.34 0.38 12.21
C THR A 413 -0.45 -0.74 11.17
N MET A 414 -1.68 -1.12 10.83
CA MET A 414 -1.97 -2.15 9.83
C MET A 414 -2.46 -1.49 8.54
N GLY A 415 -1.69 -1.62 7.47
CA GLY A 415 -2.11 -1.31 6.10
C GLY A 415 -2.90 -2.49 5.52
N VAL A 416 -4.07 -2.23 4.94
CA VAL A 416 -4.86 -3.20 4.18
C VAL A 416 -4.92 -2.72 2.74
N LEU A 417 -4.48 -3.56 1.81
CA LEU A 417 -4.54 -3.25 0.38
C LEU A 417 -5.51 -4.21 -0.29
N GLU A 418 -6.64 -3.69 -0.72
CA GLU A 418 -7.68 -4.40 -1.45
C GLU A 418 -7.62 -4.00 -2.91
N VAL A 419 -7.66 -4.98 -3.82
CA VAL A 419 -7.66 -4.75 -5.26
C VAL A 419 -8.91 -5.36 -5.87
N ASN A 420 -9.52 -4.62 -6.78
CA ASN A 420 -10.58 -5.09 -7.65
C ASN A 420 -9.98 -5.30 -9.05
N CYS A 421 -10.07 -6.52 -9.57
CA CYS A 421 -9.59 -6.88 -10.92
C CYS A 421 -8.10 -6.56 -11.20
N GLY A 422 -7.18 -7.09 -10.39
CA GLY A 422 -5.74 -6.98 -10.66
C GLY A 422 -4.85 -7.71 -9.68
N ILE A 423 -3.53 -7.50 -9.83
CA ILE A 423 -2.49 -7.97 -8.91
C ILE A 423 -1.72 -6.74 -8.43
N LEU A 424 -1.52 -6.60 -7.13
CA LEU A 424 -0.64 -5.60 -6.54
C LEU A 424 0.63 -6.28 -6.07
N GLU A 425 1.78 -5.76 -6.50
CA GLU A 425 3.07 -6.04 -5.85
C GLU A 425 3.43 -4.87 -4.94
N ILE A 426 3.68 -5.16 -3.67
CA ILE A 426 3.85 -4.13 -2.65
C ILE A 426 5.23 -4.30 -2.04
N TYR A 427 6.09 -3.33 -2.27
CA TYR A 427 7.47 -3.32 -1.81
C TYR A 427 7.58 -2.39 -0.62
N THR A 428 8.11 -2.86 0.51
CA THR A 428 8.23 -2.05 1.73
C THR A 428 9.69 -1.93 2.18
N SER A 429 10.05 -0.83 2.84
CA SER A 429 11.37 -0.65 3.45
C SER A 429 11.37 0.44 4.51
N TYR A 430 12.18 0.27 5.55
CA TYR A 430 12.49 1.31 6.55
C TYR A 430 13.75 2.13 6.21
N THR A 431 14.53 1.69 5.22
CA THR A 431 15.85 2.24 4.90
C THR A 431 15.93 2.79 3.48
N ASN A 432 15.09 2.29 2.57
CA ASN A 432 14.92 2.83 1.22
C ASN A 432 13.62 3.65 1.18
N PRO A 433 13.67 4.98 0.97
CA PRO A 433 12.46 5.78 0.81
C PRO A 433 11.66 5.43 -0.45
N ASN A 434 12.28 4.80 -1.45
CA ASN A 434 11.61 4.38 -2.69
C ASN A 434 11.83 2.88 -2.93
N PRO A 435 11.21 2.00 -2.12
CA PRO A 435 11.38 0.55 -2.28
C PRO A 435 10.85 0.10 -3.63
N GLY A 436 11.44 -0.95 -4.20
CA GLY A 436 11.05 -1.49 -5.50
C GLY A 436 11.65 -2.86 -5.75
N PRO A 437 11.44 -3.46 -6.94
CA PRO A 437 11.84 -4.85 -7.24
C PRO A 437 13.32 -5.15 -7.00
N ALA A 438 14.19 -4.15 -7.16
CA ALA A 438 15.63 -4.29 -6.95
C ALA A 438 16.09 -4.05 -5.50
N PHE A 439 15.30 -3.37 -4.67
CA PHE A 439 15.68 -3.09 -3.28
C PHE A 439 14.47 -2.89 -2.37
N TYR A 440 14.18 -3.89 -1.53
CA TYR A 440 13.08 -3.89 -0.56
C TYR A 440 13.42 -4.70 0.70
N GLY A 441 12.80 -4.35 1.82
CA GLY A 441 12.87 -5.11 3.07
C GLY A 441 11.89 -6.27 3.10
N GLU A 442 10.63 -6.02 2.72
CA GLU A 442 9.60 -7.05 2.56
C GLU A 442 8.79 -6.81 1.27
N LYS A 443 8.18 -7.88 0.76
CA LYS A 443 7.29 -7.84 -0.41
C LYS A 443 5.99 -8.56 -0.09
N PHE A 444 4.88 -7.92 -0.42
CA PHE A 444 3.54 -8.50 -0.32
C PHE A 444 2.87 -8.52 -1.69
N THR A 445 1.87 -9.39 -1.84
CA THR A 445 1.04 -9.46 -3.04
C THR A 445 -0.42 -9.43 -2.65
N ALA A 446 -1.20 -8.52 -3.25
CA ALA A 446 -2.66 -8.50 -3.14
C ALA A 446 -3.27 -8.91 -4.49
N THR A 447 -4.40 -9.62 -4.46
CA THR A 447 -5.17 -9.99 -5.68
C THR A 447 -6.66 -9.85 -5.41
N ASP A 448 -7.49 -9.90 -6.45
CA ASP A 448 -8.94 -9.80 -6.31
C ASP A 448 -9.48 -10.84 -5.30
N GLY A 449 -10.23 -10.37 -4.30
CA GLY A 449 -10.72 -11.16 -3.17
C GLY A 449 -9.64 -11.64 -2.19
N ARG A 450 -8.39 -11.17 -2.30
CA ARG A 450 -7.27 -11.48 -1.40
C ARG A 450 -6.45 -10.23 -1.08
N PRO A 451 -6.82 -9.48 -0.02
CA PRO A 451 -6.07 -8.30 0.39
C PRO A 451 -4.67 -8.63 0.91
N ALA A 452 -3.75 -7.68 0.79
CA ALA A 452 -2.48 -7.71 1.52
C ALA A 452 -2.60 -6.96 2.85
N TYR A 453 -2.01 -7.52 3.90
CA TYR A 453 -1.95 -6.92 5.23
C TYR A 453 -0.49 -6.62 5.58
N ILE A 454 -0.23 -5.38 6.00
CA ILE A 454 1.11 -4.89 6.28
C ILE A 454 1.12 -4.33 7.69
N THR A 455 2.09 -4.72 8.51
CA THR A 455 2.21 -4.25 9.89
C THR A 455 3.50 -3.47 10.08
N THR A 456 3.46 -2.33 10.76
CA THR A 456 4.66 -1.59 11.11
C THR A 456 5.29 -2.10 12.41
N GLU A 457 6.61 -2.33 12.43
CA GLU A 457 7.36 -2.58 13.65
C GLU A 457 7.62 -1.28 14.45
N THR A 458 7.51 -1.35 15.78
CA THR A 458 7.73 -0.23 16.71
C THR A 458 9.21 0.05 16.99
N ASN A 459 10.13 -0.78 16.49
CA ASN A 459 11.55 -0.81 16.89
C ASN A 459 12.52 -0.09 15.94
N HIS A 460 12.02 0.67 14.96
CA HIS A 460 12.86 1.35 13.95
C HIS A 460 13.14 2.83 14.25
N ASP A 461 13.35 3.18 15.52
CA ASP A 461 13.73 4.54 15.96
C ASP A 461 12.78 5.67 15.48
N GLY A 462 11.51 5.35 15.17
CA GLY A 462 10.52 6.32 14.68
C GLY A 462 10.58 6.60 13.18
N ARG A 463 11.34 5.83 12.40
CA ARG A 463 11.35 5.95 10.93
C ARG A 463 10.03 5.44 10.34
N PRO A 464 9.44 6.14 9.36
CA PRO A 464 8.25 5.63 8.69
C PRO A 464 8.58 4.36 7.91
N LEU A 465 7.58 3.50 7.74
CA LEU A 465 7.62 2.44 6.74
C LEU A 465 7.32 3.05 5.37
N TYR A 466 8.28 3.00 4.46
CA TYR A 466 8.07 3.40 3.08
C TYR A 466 7.51 2.23 2.28
N MET A 467 6.63 2.53 1.35
CA MET A 467 5.93 1.55 0.53
C MET A 467 5.77 2.04 -0.90
N THR A 468 6.01 1.14 -1.86
CA THR A 468 5.69 1.34 -3.26
C THR A 468 4.75 0.24 -3.71
N VAL A 469 3.62 0.62 -4.29
CA VAL A 469 2.63 -0.31 -4.83
C VAL A 469 2.73 -0.28 -6.35
N LYS A 470 2.92 -1.46 -6.96
CA LYS A 470 2.92 -1.64 -8.42
C LYS A 470 1.73 -2.52 -8.79
N GLY A 471 0.73 -1.93 -9.44
CA GLY A 471 -0.40 -2.68 -9.96
C GLY A 471 -0.08 -3.33 -11.29
N THR A 472 -0.67 -4.49 -11.57
CA THR A 472 -0.75 -5.08 -12.90
C THR A 472 -2.19 -5.53 -13.18
N ASN A 473 -2.64 -5.31 -14.41
CA ASN A 473 -3.94 -5.81 -14.86
C ASN A 473 -3.93 -7.33 -14.87
N LEU A 474 -5.11 -7.94 -14.66
CA LEU A 474 -5.28 -9.37 -14.87
C LEU A 474 -4.94 -9.75 -16.33
N PRO A 475 -4.42 -10.96 -16.57
CA PRO A 475 -4.26 -11.48 -17.92
C PRO A 475 -5.58 -11.38 -18.71
N PRO A 476 -5.56 -11.08 -20.02
CA PRO A 476 -6.78 -10.82 -20.80
C PRO A 476 -7.84 -11.92 -20.69
N ASN A 477 -7.42 -13.18 -20.62
CA ASN A 477 -8.31 -14.33 -20.49
C ASN A 477 -9.02 -14.36 -19.12
N GLU A 478 -8.31 -14.01 -18.04
CA GLU A 478 -8.89 -13.93 -16.69
C GLU A 478 -9.77 -12.69 -16.53
N ALA A 479 -9.36 -11.56 -17.10
CA ALA A 479 -10.14 -10.32 -17.11
C ALA A 479 -11.48 -10.50 -17.84
N LEU A 480 -11.48 -11.18 -19.00
CA LEU A 480 -12.68 -11.47 -19.79
C LEU A 480 -13.64 -12.39 -19.02
N LEU A 481 -13.12 -13.45 -18.40
CA LEU A 481 -13.93 -14.39 -17.60
C LEU A 481 -14.60 -13.71 -16.39
N ARG A 482 -13.97 -12.67 -15.85
CA ARG A 482 -14.48 -11.91 -14.70
C ARG A 482 -15.26 -10.65 -15.07
N ASN A 483 -15.47 -10.39 -16.37
CA ASN A 483 -16.10 -9.16 -16.86
C ASN A 483 -15.47 -7.87 -16.28
N CYS A 484 -14.15 -7.88 -16.13
CA CYS A 484 -13.37 -6.75 -15.60
C CYS A 484 -13.09 -5.74 -16.71
N THR A 485 -13.59 -4.50 -16.60
CA THR A 485 -13.30 -3.42 -17.55
C THR A 485 -12.23 -2.45 -17.06
N ASP A 486 -12.08 -2.30 -15.73
CA ASP A 486 -11.18 -1.33 -15.10
C ASP A 486 -10.49 -1.92 -13.85
N PHE A 487 -9.29 -1.41 -13.52
CA PHE A 487 -8.49 -1.80 -12.35
C PHE A 487 -8.56 -0.70 -11.28
N GLN A 488 -8.85 -1.07 -10.03
CA GLN A 488 -8.85 -0.15 -8.87
C GLN A 488 -8.32 -0.83 -7.61
N TYR A 489 -7.65 -0.08 -6.74
CA TYR A 489 -7.30 -0.58 -5.40
C TYR A 489 -7.49 0.47 -4.32
N SER A 490 -7.65 0.01 -3.08
CA SER A 490 -7.72 0.89 -1.92
C SER A 490 -6.66 0.52 -0.90
N ILE A 491 -6.13 1.53 -0.22
CA ILE A 491 -5.21 1.39 0.91
C ILE A 491 -5.93 1.92 2.16
N SER A 492 -6.15 1.06 3.15
CA SER A 492 -6.72 1.43 4.44
C SER A 492 -5.68 1.28 5.54
N VAL A 493 -5.71 2.17 6.53
CA VAL A 493 -4.81 2.08 7.69
C VAL A 493 -5.63 1.98 8.98
N VAL A 494 -5.31 0.99 9.81
CA VAL A 494 -5.98 0.75 11.10
C VAL A 494 -4.93 0.72 12.22
N GLN A 495 -5.15 1.46 13.30
CA GLN A 495 -4.37 1.32 14.54
C GLN A 495 -4.99 0.27 15.46
N LYS A 496 -4.17 -0.67 15.97
CA LYS A 496 -4.58 -1.64 16.99
C LYS A 496 -3.53 -1.77 18.09
N ASP A 497 -3.97 -1.91 19.34
CA ASP A 497 -3.11 -2.26 20.49
C ASP A 497 -2.59 -3.71 20.38
N ILE A 498 -1.28 -3.93 20.51
CA ILE A 498 -0.69 -5.27 20.69
C ILE A 498 -0.09 -5.39 22.10
N VAL A 499 -0.51 -6.40 22.86
CA VAL A 499 0.12 -6.79 24.13
C VAL A 499 0.73 -8.18 23.96
N VAL A 500 2.07 -8.25 23.82
CA VAL A 500 2.80 -9.53 23.75
C VAL A 500 2.98 -10.07 25.17
N LYS A 501 2.39 -11.24 25.45
CA LYS A 501 2.48 -11.91 26.74
C LYS A 501 3.43 -13.12 26.67
N CYS A 502 4.41 -13.14 27.56
CA CYS A 502 5.32 -14.25 27.77
C CYS A 502 4.71 -15.12 28.86
N CYS A 503 4.51 -16.40 28.54
CA CYS A 503 3.89 -17.35 29.45
C CYS A 503 4.90 -18.40 29.86
N ARG A 504 5.00 -18.66 31.16
CA ARG A 504 5.79 -19.76 31.70
C ARG A 504 4.84 -20.75 32.38
N GLY A 505 4.39 -21.74 31.61
CA GLY A 505 3.29 -22.59 32.02
C GLY A 505 1.96 -21.83 31.93
N SER A 506 1.18 -21.81 33.01
CA SER A 506 -0.15 -21.17 33.07
C SER A 506 -0.14 -19.70 33.49
N GLU A 507 0.99 -19.17 33.96
CA GLU A 507 1.13 -17.75 34.29
C GLU A 507 1.72 -17.00 33.09
N CYS A 508 1.06 -15.89 32.75
CA CYS A 508 1.41 -15.03 31.61
C CYS A 508 1.57 -13.59 32.07
N HIS A 509 2.71 -12.98 31.77
CA HIS A 509 2.99 -11.56 31.98
C HIS A 509 3.38 -10.90 30.65
N GLN A 510 3.43 -9.57 30.62
CA GLN A 510 3.92 -8.86 29.43
C GLN A 510 5.43 -9.10 29.26
N CYS A 511 5.85 -9.53 28.08
CA CYS A 511 7.24 -9.90 27.82
C CYS A 511 8.21 -8.74 28.10
N THR A 512 9.36 -9.05 28.71
CA THR A 512 10.48 -8.11 28.86
C THR A 512 11.47 -8.21 27.69
N PRO A 513 12.27 -7.17 27.41
CA PRO A 513 13.23 -7.17 26.28
C PRO A 513 14.29 -8.28 26.31
N ASP A 514 14.66 -8.78 27.50
CA ASP A 514 15.65 -9.86 27.62
C ASP A 514 15.05 -11.25 27.40
N GLU A 515 13.76 -11.46 27.69
CA GLU A 515 13.03 -12.69 27.36
C GLU A 515 12.89 -12.89 25.85
N LEU A 516 12.77 -11.80 25.09
CA LEU A 516 12.75 -11.82 23.63
C LEU A 516 14.11 -12.11 23.00
N ARG A 517 15.23 -11.82 23.70
CA ARG A 517 16.60 -12.03 23.18
C ARG A 517 17.18 -13.42 23.46
N GLN A 518 16.64 -14.16 24.44
CA GLN A 518 17.25 -15.38 24.98
C GLN A 518 16.62 -16.71 24.51
N ASP A 519 15.75 -16.74 23.50
CA ASP A 519 15.12 -17.99 23.05
C ASP A 519 16.10 -18.94 22.32
N THR A 520 16.89 -19.62 23.13
CA THR A 520 17.85 -20.67 22.79
C THR A 520 17.15 -22.01 22.50
N GLN A 521 15.84 -22.10 22.71
CA GLN A 521 15.03 -23.28 22.43
C GLN A 521 14.66 -23.34 20.94
N ILE A 522 14.39 -22.19 20.31
CA ILE A 522 14.20 -22.08 18.85
C ILE A 522 15.49 -22.47 18.09
N ARG A 523 16.66 -21.99 18.52
CA ARG A 523 17.94 -22.31 17.88
C ARG A 523 18.31 -23.80 17.97
N ARG A 524 17.92 -24.50 19.03
CA ARG A 524 18.15 -25.94 19.18
C ARG A 524 17.19 -26.80 18.35
N THR A 525 16.00 -26.29 18.06
CA THR A 525 14.97 -27.01 17.30
C THR A 525 15.21 -26.94 15.79
N VAL A 526 15.76 -25.83 15.29
CA VAL A 526 15.98 -25.62 13.85
C VAL A 526 17.22 -26.34 13.30
N CYS A 527 18.24 -26.61 14.12
CA CYS A 527 19.48 -27.24 13.68
C CYS A 527 19.64 -28.72 14.11
N GLY A 528 18.58 -29.36 14.62
CA GLY A 528 18.57 -30.76 15.03
C GLY A 528 17.91 -31.66 13.98
N ASN A 529 18.65 -32.62 13.46
CA ASN A 529 18.26 -33.57 12.39
C ASN A 529 17.01 -34.42 12.71
N TYR A 530 15.80 -33.96 12.41
CA TYR A 530 14.64 -34.83 12.19
C TYR A 530 13.80 -34.30 11.02
N TYR A 531 13.96 -34.95 9.87
CA TYR A 531 12.99 -34.92 8.77
C TYR A 531 11.85 -35.87 9.14
N GLU A 532 10.63 -35.39 9.29
CA GLU A 532 9.43 -36.23 9.15
C GLU A 532 8.76 -35.88 7.81
N GLU A 533 8.86 -36.82 6.87
CA GLU A 533 8.26 -36.74 5.54
C GLU A 533 6.73 -36.69 5.65
N PHE A 534 6.14 -35.55 5.25
CA PHE A 534 4.70 -35.45 5.02
C PHE A 534 4.41 -35.55 3.52
N PRO A 535 3.61 -36.53 3.05
CA PRO A 535 3.27 -36.69 1.64
C PRO A 535 2.49 -35.47 1.11
N ASN A 536 2.83 -34.97 -0.08
CA ASN A 536 2.11 -33.85 -0.72
C ASN A 536 0.63 -34.22 -0.94
N PRO A 537 -0.33 -33.54 -0.31
CA PRO A 537 -1.76 -33.86 -0.43
C PRO A 537 -2.39 -33.28 -1.71
N CYS A 538 -1.67 -32.43 -2.46
CA CYS A 538 -2.13 -31.78 -3.68
C CYS A 538 -2.00 -32.68 -4.91
N THR A 539 -2.63 -33.85 -4.90
CA THR A 539 -2.57 -34.79 -6.04
C THR A 539 -3.52 -34.37 -7.16
N PRO A 540 -3.26 -34.73 -8.43
CA PRO A 540 -4.17 -34.46 -9.55
C PRO A 540 -5.60 -34.98 -9.32
N GLU A 541 -5.74 -36.11 -8.62
CA GLU A 541 -7.04 -36.68 -8.23
C GLU A 541 -7.75 -35.79 -7.19
N ALA A 542 -7.01 -35.24 -6.23
CA ALA A 542 -7.57 -34.33 -5.24
C ALA A 542 -8.00 -32.99 -5.86
N LEU A 543 -7.19 -32.46 -6.79
CA LEU A 543 -7.50 -31.24 -7.53
C LEU A 543 -8.71 -31.40 -8.46
N SER A 544 -8.81 -32.53 -9.17
CA SER A 544 -9.97 -32.83 -10.04
C SER A 544 -11.26 -33.09 -9.25
N GLY A 545 -11.14 -33.52 -7.98
CA GLY A 545 -12.24 -33.60 -7.02
C GLY A 545 -12.60 -32.28 -6.31
N GLY A 546 -11.89 -31.17 -6.60
CA GLY A 546 -12.13 -29.86 -5.97
C GLY A 546 -11.53 -29.70 -4.56
N HIS A 547 -10.73 -30.66 -4.09
CA HIS A 547 -10.07 -30.61 -2.78
C HIS A 547 -8.76 -29.83 -2.88
N ILE A 548 -8.79 -28.55 -2.50
CA ILE A 548 -7.63 -27.64 -2.56
C ILE A 548 -7.14 -27.17 -1.19
N ILE A 549 -7.72 -27.69 -0.10
CA ILE A 549 -7.36 -27.35 1.29
C ILE A 549 -7.29 -28.63 2.11
N PHE A 550 -6.21 -28.81 2.87
CA PHE A 550 -5.93 -29.98 3.68
C PHE A 550 -5.44 -29.57 5.06
N LYS A 551 -5.63 -30.42 6.06
CA LYS A 551 -5.08 -30.19 7.41
C LYS A 551 -3.56 -30.28 7.39
N TYR A 552 -2.89 -29.35 8.07
CA TYR A 552 -1.46 -29.53 8.37
C TYR A 552 -1.31 -30.44 9.61
N PRO A 553 -0.54 -31.53 9.52
CA PRO A 553 -0.54 -32.59 10.54
C PRO A 553 0.13 -32.18 11.87
N TYR A 554 1.07 -31.24 11.83
CA TYR A 554 1.96 -30.95 12.96
C TYR A 554 1.65 -29.64 13.68
N ASP A 555 0.79 -28.79 13.11
CA ASP A 555 0.40 -27.51 13.69
C ASP A 555 -1.07 -27.24 13.35
N GLN A 556 -1.92 -27.25 14.38
CA GLN A 556 -3.35 -27.05 14.25
C GLN A 556 -3.72 -25.62 13.85
N ASN A 557 -2.79 -24.68 13.94
CA ASN A 557 -2.97 -23.32 13.47
C ASN A 557 -2.55 -23.17 12.00
N ARG A 558 -2.20 -24.27 11.33
CA ARG A 558 -1.81 -24.28 9.93
C ARG A 558 -2.67 -25.25 9.13
N PHE A 559 -2.77 -24.97 7.85
CA PHE A 559 -3.38 -25.86 6.87
C PHE A 559 -2.57 -25.83 5.59
N ILE A 560 -2.84 -26.74 4.68
CA ILE A 560 -2.14 -26.85 3.41
C ILE A 560 -3.12 -26.46 2.33
N ARG A 561 -2.75 -25.50 1.50
CA ARG A 561 -3.54 -25.09 0.35
C ARG A 561 -2.82 -25.50 -0.92
N CYS A 562 -3.55 -26.03 -1.88
CA CYS A 562 -3.02 -26.41 -3.18
C CYS A 562 -3.24 -25.30 -4.21
N ASP A 563 -2.24 -25.07 -5.06
CA ASP A 563 -2.50 -24.41 -6.33
C ASP A 563 -3.04 -25.40 -7.38
N TYR A 564 -3.41 -24.88 -8.54
CA TYR A 564 -3.93 -25.67 -9.67
C TYR A 564 -2.84 -26.46 -10.41
N HIS A 565 -1.58 -26.32 -10.02
CA HIS A 565 -0.44 -27.08 -10.54
C HIS A 565 -0.02 -28.25 -9.64
N GLY A 566 -0.65 -28.41 -8.46
CA GLY A 566 -0.34 -29.50 -7.52
C GLY A 566 0.71 -29.14 -6.46
N ASN A 567 1.03 -27.86 -6.28
CA ASN A 567 1.98 -27.41 -5.27
C ASN A 567 1.28 -27.15 -3.92
N PRO A 568 1.77 -27.73 -2.79
CA PRO A 568 1.24 -27.50 -1.46
C PRO A 568 1.86 -26.27 -0.78
N PHE A 569 1.02 -25.44 -0.19
CA PHE A 569 1.43 -24.25 0.57
C PHE A 569 0.92 -24.36 2.00
N VAL A 570 1.84 -24.43 2.97
CA VAL A 570 1.48 -24.38 4.39
C VAL A 570 1.07 -22.94 4.74
N THR A 571 -0.20 -22.76 5.06
CA THR A 571 -0.85 -21.49 5.34
C THR A 571 -1.20 -21.41 6.83
N LEU A 572 -0.93 -20.28 7.46
CA LEU A 572 -1.26 -20.03 8.86
C LEU A 572 -2.69 -19.48 8.98
N CYS A 573 -3.43 -19.98 9.95
CA CYS A 573 -4.73 -19.43 10.33
C CYS A 573 -4.58 -18.06 11.02
N PRO A 574 -5.42 -17.06 10.68
CA PRO A 574 -5.34 -15.72 11.26
C PRO A 574 -5.53 -15.74 12.78
N ASN A 575 -4.91 -14.79 13.50
CA ASN A 575 -5.12 -14.59 14.94
C ASN A 575 -4.89 -15.84 15.83
N ARG A 576 -4.00 -16.76 15.45
CA ARG A 576 -3.78 -18.06 16.13
C ARG A 576 -5.05 -18.92 16.24
N GLN A 577 -5.96 -18.77 15.29
CA GLN A 577 -7.10 -19.66 15.13
C GLN A 577 -6.62 -21.06 14.75
N THR A 578 -7.42 -22.07 15.09
CA THR A 578 -7.21 -23.45 14.69
C THR A 578 -7.95 -23.75 13.39
N PHE A 579 -7.28 -24.43 12.47
CA PHE A 579 -7.88 -24.91 11.23
C PHE A 579 -8.83 -26.08 11.51
N ASN A 580 -10.09 -25.94 11.14
CA ASN A 580 -11.09 -27.00 11.22
C ASN A 580 -11.14 -27.78 9.89
N PRO A 581 -10.73 -29.06 9.86
CA PRO A 581 -10.69 -29.85 8.63
C PRO A 581 -12.08 -30.28 8.12
N ALA A 582 -13.14 -30.16 8.93
CA ALA A 582 -14.50 -30.48 8.51
C ALA A 582 -15.16 -29.33 7.72
N THR A 583 -14.88 -28.09 8.12
CA THR A 583 -15.47 -26.86 7.53
C THR A 583 -14.49 -26.11 6.63
N LEU A 584 -13.23 -26.56 6.56
CA LEU A 584 -12.12 -25.94 5.80
C LEU A 584 -11.86 -24.46 6.14
N THR A 585 -12.13 -24.07 7.39
CA THR A 585 -12.02 -22.68 7.86
C THR A 585 -11.13 -22.54 9.09
N CYS A 586 -10.62 -21.33 9.30
CA CYS A 586 -9.87 -20.96 10.51
C CYS A 586 -10.84 -20.33 11.52
N GLY A 587 -10.87 -20.85 12.74
CA GLY A 587 -11.70 -20.30 13.82
C GLY A 587 -11.06 -20.52 15.20
N TYR A 588 -11.56 -19.85 16.23
CA TYR A 588 -11.16 -20.17 17.60
C TYR A 588 -11.92 -21.40 18.05
N ASN A 589 -11.25 -22.33 18.74
CA ASN A 589 -11.94 -23.37 19.49
C ASN A 589 -12.78 -22.72 20.59
N SER A 590 -14.00 -22.32 20.26
CA SER A 590 -15.08 -22.27 21.24
C SER A 590 -15.49 -23.71 21.50
N PRO A 591 -15.59 -24.17 22.76
CA PRO A 591 -16.39 -25.34 23.08
C PRO A 591 -17.85 -24.93 22.83
N GLY A 592 -18.25 -25.04 21.59
CA GLY A 592 -19.50 -24.54 21.06
C GLY A 592 -19.46 -24.76 19.56
N THR A 593 -19.81 -25.97 19.15
CA THR A 593 -20.12 -26.32 17.77
C THR A 593 -21.06 -25.27 17.19
N LEU A 594 -20.56 -24.37 16.34
CA LEU A 594 -21.40 -23.81 15.28
C LEU A 594 -21.70 -24.99 14.36
N HIS A 595 -22.77 -25.70 14.66
CA HIS A 595 -23.27 -26.73 13.77
C HIS A 595 -23.70 -26.02 12.49
N GLU A 596 -22.96 -26.23 11.40
CA GLU A 596 -23.54 -26.25 10.07
C GLU A 596 -24.60 -27.36 10.12
N ILE A 597 -25.84 -27.01 10.48
CA ILE A 597 -26.94 -27.96 10.49
C ILE A 597 -27.33 -28.11 9.02
N PRO A 598 -27.12 -29.28 8.39
CA PRO A 598 -27.57 -29.49 7.02
C PRO A 598 -29.08 -29.30 6.97
N LEU A 599 -29.59 -28.81 5.84
CA LEU A 599 -31.03 -28.79 5.64
C LEU A 599 -31.63 -30.18 5.89
N PRO A 600 -32.80 -30.28 6.55
CA PRO A 600 -33.46 -31.56 6.75
C PRO A 600 -33.63 -32.31 5.42
N ALA A 601 -33.45 -33.63 5.45
CA ALA A 601 -33.56 -34.44 4.25
C ALA A 601 -34.93 -34.22 3.55
N GLY A 602 -34.90 -33.72 2.31
CA GLY A 602 -36.09 -33.39 1.52
C GLY A 602 -36.54 -31.92 1.58
N TYR A 603 -35.88 -31.06 2.36
CA TYR A 603 -36.14 -29.63 2.33
C TYR A 603 -35.52 -28.99 1.07
N PRO A 604 -36.24 -28.12 0.33
CA PRO A 604 -35.72 -27.50 -0.89
C PRO A 604 -34.48 -26.65 -0.61
N ASN A 605 -33.41 -26.85 -1.38
CA ASN A 605 -32.23 -25.99 -1.33
C ASN A 605 -32.50 -24.70 -2.11
N PRO A 606 -32.62 -23.53 -1.45
CA PRO A 606 -32.90 -22.27 -2.13
C PRO A 606 -31.66 -21.64 -2.77
N CYS A 607 -30.46 -22.18 -2.55
CA CYS A 607 -29.18 -21.69 -3.08
C CYS A 607 -29.01 -22.08 -4.56
N THR A 608 -29.95 -21.67 -5.41
CA THR A 608 -29.86 -21.91 -6.85
C THR A 608 -28.82 -20.99 -7.48
N PRO A 609 -28.21 -21.40 -8.61
CA PRO A 609 -27.31 -20.53 -9.36
C PRO A 609 -27.94 -19.17 -9.72
N GLU A 610 -29.25 -19.11 -10.00
CA GLU A 610 -29.94 -17.84 -10.27
C GLU A 610 -29.97 -16.92 -9.04
N HIS A 611 -30.25 -17.47 -7.84
CA HIS A 611 -30.27 -16.66 -6.62
C HIS A 611 -28.87 -16.21 -6.19
N ILE A 612 -27.85 -17.04 -6.37
CA ILE A 612 -26.45 -16.69 -6.07
C ILE A 612 -25.97 -15.58 -7.01
N GLN A 613 -26.30 -15.65 -8.30
CA GLN A 613 -26.00 -14.57 -9.26
C GLN A 613 -26.73 -13.26 -8.90
N ALA A 614 -27.92 -13.33 -8.29
CA ALA A 614 -28.64 -12.17 -7.78
C ALA A 614 -28.16 -11.69 -6.39
N GLN A 615 -27.06 -12.26 -5.86
CA GLN A 615 -26.53 -12.02 -4.51
C GLN A 615 -27.52 -12.27 -3.36
N TYR A 616 -28.48 -13.16 -3.58
CA TYR A 616 -29.47 -13.55 -2.58
C TYR A 616 -28.97 -14.79 -1.84
N LEU A 617 -28.24 -14.57 -0.75
CA LEU A 617 -27.49 -15.62 -0.03
C LEU A 617 -28.15 -16.07 1.29
N TYR A 618 -29.23 -15.43 1.70
CA TYR A 618 -29.91 -15.77 2.95
C TYR A 618 -31.41 -15.94 2.72
N PHE A 619 -31.94 -17.08 3.18
CA PHE A 619 -33.32 -17.47 2.99
C PHE A 619 -33.99 -17.81 4.30
N ASP A 620 -35.29 -17.58 4.34
CA ASP A 620 -36.11 -17.91 5.48
C ASP A 620 -36.13 -19.43 5.64
N TYR A 621 -36.15 -19.86 6.90
CA TYR A 621 -36.45 -21.22 7.27
C TYR A 621 -37.77 -21.22 8.05
N PRO A 622 -38.92 -21.27 7.35
CA PRO A 622 -40.25 -21.17 7.96
C PRO A 622 -40.54 -22.14 9.11
N PRO A 623 -39.94 -23.34 9.21
CA PRO A 623 -40.15 -24.21 10.36
C PRO A 623 -39.63 -23.66 11.69
N ASP A 624 -38.63 -22.77 11.68
CA ASP A 624 -38.10 -22.12 12.87
C ASP A 624 -37.51 -20.75 12.49
N HIS A 625 -38.24 -19.68 12.81
CA HIS A 625 -37.82 -18.31 12.52
C HIS A 625 -36.63 -17.83 13.37
N GLN A 626 -36.15 -18.61 14.35
CA GLN A 626 -34.84 -18.36 14.97
C GLN A 626 -33.70 -18.93 14.12
N LEU A 627 -34.00 -19.68 13.06
CA LEU A 627 -33.04 -20.18 12.11
C LEU A 627 -33.25 -19.52 10.73
N PHE A 628 -32.19 -19.47 9.95
CA PHE A 628 -32.23 -19.05 8.54
C PHE A 628 -31.28 -19.91 7.72
N ILE A 629 -31.55 -20.02 6.44
CA ILE A 629 -30.72 -20.77 5.50
C ILE A 629 -29.67 -19.81 4.95
N HIS A 630 -28.40 -20.16 5.14
CA HIS A 630 -27.27 -19.45 4.56
C HIS A 630 -26.72 -20.26 3.37
N CYS A 631 -26.56 -19.58 2.25
CA CYS A 631 -25.98 -20.10 1.03
C CYS A 631 -24.52 -19.70 0.91
N ASP A 632 -23.67 -20.64 0.51
CA ASP A 632 -22.38 -20.27 -0.04
C ASP A 632 -22.46 -19.94 -1.54
N LEU A 633 -21.36 -19.44 -2.09
CA LEU A 633 -21.26 -19.08 -3.50
C LEU A 633 -21.20 -20.30 -4.44
N TRP A 634 -21.25 -21.52 -3.90
CA TRP A 634 -21.15 -22.78 -4.62
C TRP A 634 -22.46 -23.58 -4.61
N GLY A 635 -23.54 -23.04 -4.06
CA GLY A 635 -24.87 -23.67 -4.06
C GLY A 635 -25.16 -24.55 -2.85
N ASN A 636 -24.29 -24.56 -1.85
CA ASN A 636 -24.53 -25.32 -0.62
C ASN A 636 -25.34 -24.49 0.39
N ALA A 637 -26.16 -25.17 1.18
CA ALA A 637 -27.13 -24.57 2.09
C ALA A 637 -27.05 -25.17 3.49
N TRP A 638 -27.04 -24.31 4.51
CA TRP A 638 -26.99 -24.69 5.91
C TRP A 638 -27.92 -23.83 6.75
N LEU A 639 -28.50 -24.40 7.80
CA LEU A 639 -29.21 -23.62 8.79
C LEU A 639 -28.22 -22.92 9.73
N GLN A 640 -28.50 -21.67 10.02
CA GLN A 640 -27.81 -20.81 10.97
C GLN A 640 -28.82 -20.26 11.97
N SER A 641 -28.39 -20.02 13.21
CA SER A 641 -29.25 -19.49 14.26
C SER A 641 -29.07 -17.99 14.47
N CYS A 642 -30.18 -17.27 14.60
CA CYS A 642 -30.20 -15.91 15.09
C CYS A 642 -29.75 -15.83 16.57
N PRO A 643 -29.18 -14.68 17.00
CA PRO A 643 -28.86 -14.43 18.41
C PRO A 643 -30.10 -14.59 19.31
N SER A 644 -29.90 -14.99 20.57
CA SER A 644 -31.01 -15.29 21.50
C SER A 644 -32.05 -14.16 21.56
N LEU A 645 -33.33 -14.51 21.40
CA LEU A 645 -34.49 -13.60 21.37
C LEU A 645 -34.64 -12.74 20.09
N GLN A 646 -33.94 -13.07 19.01
CA GLN A 646 -34.14 -12.48 17.68
C GLN A 646 -34.72 -13.49 16.70
N MET A 647 -35.42 -13.00 15.69
CA MET A 647 -35.97 -13.81 14.59
C MET A 647 -35.44 -13.30 13.25
N TRP A 648 -35.27 -14.20 12.30
CA TRP A 648 -34.86 -13.86 10.95
C TRP A 648 -35.97 -13.10 10.21
N ASP A 649 -35.63 -11.94 9.63
CA ASP A 649 -36.52 -11.19 8.76
C ASP A 649 -35.99 -11.27 7.32
N GLN A 650 -36.72 -11.99 6.47
CA GLN A 650 -36.34 -12.21 5.07
C GLN A 650 -36.26 -10.93 4.25
N LYS A 651 -37.06 -9.92 4.58
CA LYS A 651 -37.08 -8.64 3.87
C LYS A 651 -35.92 -7.75 4.30
N ALA A 652 -35.55 -7.79 5.57
CA ALA A 652 -34.41 -7.07 6.12
C ALA A 652 -33.08 -7.80 5.94
N GLN A 653 -33.10 -9.09 5.57
CA GLN A 653 -31.93 -9.95 5.42
C GLN A 653 -31.05 -9.96 6.68
N THR A 654 -31.69 -9.90 7.85
CA THR A 654 -31.00 -9.86 9.15
C THR A 654 -31.90 -10.36 10.28
N CYS A 655 -31.30 -10.68 11.42
CA CYS A 655 -32.04 -11.03 12.64
C CYS A 655 -32.52 -9.74 13.32
N VAL A 656 -33.81 -9.67 13.63
CA VAL A 656 -34.44 -8.53 14.30
C VAL A 656 -34.91 -8.93 15.70
N ALA A 657 -34.69 -8.05 16.67
CA ALA A 657 -35.21 -8.22 18.03
C ALA A 657 -36.71 -7.92 18.02
N ASP A 658 -37.53 -8.88 18.44
CA ASP A 658 -38.96 -8.64 18.60
C ASP A 658 -39.18 -7.62 19.73
N ARG A 659 -39.96 -6.57 19.46
CA ARG A 659 -40.97 -5.99 20.38
C ARG A 659 -41.73 -4.85 19.69
N PRO A 660 -43.05 -4.78 19.89
CA PRO A 660 -43.55 -4.33 21.18
C PRO A 660 -44.50 -5.32 21.83
N SER A 661 -44.11 -5.77 23.02
CA SER A 661 -45.03 -6.22 24.05
C SER A 661 -45.90 -5.03 24.46
N VAL A 662 -47.13 -4.97 23.96
CA VAL A 662 -48.22 -4.28 24.65
C VAL A 662 -48.69 -5.22 25.76
N HIS A 663 -48.58 -4.71 26.98
CA HIS A 663 -49.12 -5.19 28.25
C HIS A 663 -49.80 -6.56 28.31
N LEU A 664 -49.22 -7.42 29.15
CA LEU A 664 -49.97 -8.37 29.97
C LEU A 664 -51.15 -7.64 30.63
N THR A 665 -52.36 -7.99 30.24
CA THR A 665 -53.47 -8.06 31.19
C THR A 665 -54.02 -9.47 31.18
N THR A 666 -53.94 -10.06 32.36
CA THR A 666 -54.53 -11.33 32.76
C THR A 666 -55.99 -11.44 32.31
N THR A 667 -56.39 -12.58 31.74
CA THR A 667 -57.33 -13.51 32.39
C THR A 667 -57.63 -14.72 31.50
N ARG A 668 -57.70 -15.90 32.13
CA ARG A 668 -58.38 -17.13 31.69
C ARG A 668 -57.85 -17.84 30.43
N SER A 669 -57.06 -18.89 30.67
CA SER A 669 -57.34 -20.15 29.98
C SER A 669 -58.73 -20.60 30.45
N PRO A 670 -59.70 -20.78 29.54
CA PRO A 670 -59.95 -22.13 29.08
C PRO A 670 -60.25 -22.17 27.58
N HIS A 671 -59.81 -23.25 26.95
CA HIS A 671 -60.50 -24.05 25.94
C HIS A 671 -59.39 -24.75 25.20
N THR A 672 -59.30 -26.06 25.41
CA THR A 672 -58.56 -26.97 24.54
C THR A 672 -58.94 -26.62 23.11
N PHE A 673 -58.01 -26.01 22.37
CA PHE A 673 -58.20 -25.71 20.97
C PHE A 673 -58.52 -27.04 20.27
N VAL A 674 -59.78 -27.20 19.87
CA VAL A 674 -60.22 -28.36 19.09
C VAL A 674 -60.07 -27.98 17.63
N SER A 675 -59.25 -28.74 16.91
CA SER A 675 -59.00 -28.46 15.50
C SER A 675 -60.33 -28.48 14.72
N PRO A 676 -60.67 -27.41 13.98
CA PRO A 676 -61.82 -27.40 13.09
C PRO A 676 -61.59 -28.24 11.82
N CYS A 677 -60.38 -28.76 11.62
CA CYS A 677 -60.00 -29.59 10.47
C CYS A 677 -60.51 -31.03 10.65
N THR A 678 -61.83 -31.21 10.54
CA THR A 678 -62.45 -32.53 10.53
C THR A 678 -62.61 -33.06 9.10
N PRO A 679 -62.71 -34.38 8.89
CA PRO A 679 -63.01 -34.95 7.58
C PRO A 679 -64.30 -34.37 6.95
N GLU A 680 -65.29 -33.96 7.75
CA GLU A 680 -66.48 -33.27 7.23
C GLU A 680 -66.17 -31.85 6.72
N ALA A 681 -65.28 -31.11 7.38
CA ALA A 681 -64.82 -29.79 6.94
C ALA A 681 -64.00 -29.87 5.64
N GLU A 682 -63.14 -30.88 5.51
CA GLU A 682 -62.41 -31.17 4.27
C GLU A 682 -63.39 -31.50 3.12
N ALA A 683 -64.42 -32.32 3.37
CA ALA A 683 -65.46 -32.65 2.38
C ALA A 683 -66.30 -31.43 1.96
N ALA A 684 -66.46 -30.44 2.84
CA ALA A 684 -67.13 -29.18 2.55
C ALA A 684 -66.25 -28.15 1.81
N GLY A 685 -64.99 -28.50 1.49
CA GLY A 685 -64.06 -27.64 0.76
C GLY A 685 -63.55 -26.43 1.57
N LYS A 686 -63.65 -26.49 2.91
CA LYS A 686 -63.18 -25.40 3.78
C LYS A 686 -61.77 -25.69 4.28
N SER A 687 -60.81 -24.92 3.79
CA SER A 687 -59.39 -25.07 4.16
C SER A 687 -58.92 -24.07 5.21
N PHE A 688 -59.70 -23.03 5.53
CA PHE A 688 -59.29 -21.97 6.43
C PHE A 688 -60.40 -21.64 7.45
N PHE A 689 -60.03 -21.55 8.72
CA PHE A 689 -60.94 -21.27 9.83
C PHE A 689 -60.38 -20.17 10.75
N PRO A 690 -61.22 -19.30 11.32
CA PRO A 690 -60.76 -18.28 12.25
C PRO A 690 -60.17 -18.91 13.52
N PHE A 691 -59.11 -18.29 14.06
CA PHE A 691 -58.52 -18.73 15.32
C PHE A 691 -59.30 -18.13 16.51
N PRO A 692 -59.63 -18.91 17.56
CA PRO A 692 -60.47 -18.43 18.66
C PRO A 692 -59.84 -17.25 19.42
N CYS A 693 -60.57 -16.14 19.54
CA CYS A 693 -60.23 -14.95 20.32
C CYS A 693 -58.89 -14.26 20.00
N ASP A 694 -58.19 -14.68 18.94
CA ASP A 694 -57.06 -13.97 18.37
C ASP A 694 -57.21 -13.93 16.84
N HIS A 695 -57.90 -12.89 16.38
CA HIS A 695 -58.27 -12.71 14.99
C HIS A 695 -57.07 -12.29 14.11
N THR A 696 -55.89 -12.07 14.71
CA THR A 696 -54.65 -11.87 13.94
C THR A 696 -54.10 -13.19 13.38
N ARG A 697 -54.76 -14.32 13.68
CA ARG A 697 -54.36 -15.66 13.25
C ARG A 697 -55.56 -16.44 12.70
N PHE A 698 -55.26 -17.47 11.94
CA PHE A 698 -56.25 -18.42 11.43
C PHE A 698 -55.66 -19.82 11.34
N VAL A 699 -56.55 -20.81 11.34
CA VAL A 699 -56.22 -22.22 11.20
C VAL A 699 -56.31 -22.58 9.73
N HIS A 700 -55.25 -23.11 9.18
CA HIS A 700 -55.22 -23.67 7.84
C HIS A 700 -55.17 -25.20 7.93
N CYS A 701 -56.15 -25.86 7.33
CA CYS A 701 -56.29 -27.30 7.31
C CYS A 701 -55.55 -27.90 6.12
N GLY A 702 -54.64 -28.83 6.42
CA GLY A 702 -54.04 -29.73 5.45
C GLY A 702 -54.89 -30.98 5.23
N VAL A 703 -54.28 -32.02 4.69
CA VAL A 703 -54.95 -33.31 4.44
C VAL A 703 -54.96 -34.19 5.69
N ALA A 704 -56.02 -35.00 5.85
CA ALA A 704 -56.17 -35.99 6.92
C ALA A 704 -56.21 -35.36 8.34
N GLY A 705 -56.82 -34.18 8.48
CA GLY A 705 -57.00 -33.49 9.76
C GLY A 705 -55.75 -32.81 10.31
N ALA A 706 -54.64 -32.79 9.54
CA ALA A 706 -53.48 -31.98 9.87
C ALA A 706 -53.83 -30.48 9.79
N TYR A 707 -53.31 -29.67 10.71
CA TYR A 707 -53.58 -28.24 10.73
C TYR A 707 -52.36 -27.42 11.17
N TRP A 708 -52.31 -26.18 10.71
CA TRP A 708 -51.29 -25.19 11.05
C TRP A 708 -51.97 -23.87 11.38
N ILE A 709 -51.44 -23.16 12.39
CA ILE A 709 -51.90 -21.83 12.75
C ILE A 709 -51.02 -20.83 11.99
N GLN A 710 -51.63 -19.96 11.20
CA GLN A 710 -50.95 -18.93 10.43
C GLN A 710 -51.33 -17.54 10.93
N PHE A 711 -50.37 -16.62 10.87
CA PHE A 711 -50.58 -15.23 11.25
C PHE A 711 -50.90 -14.39 10.01
N CYS A 712 -51.80 -13.45 10.20
CA CYS A 712 -52.02 -12.40 9.23
C CYS A 712 -50.85 -11.41 9.25
N PRO A 713 -50.32 -11.03 8.08
CA PRO A 713 -49.15 -10.17 7.99
C PRO A 713 -49.46 -8.75 8.50
N GLY A 714 -48.47 -8.10 9.12
CA GLY A 714 -48.54 -6.67 9.46
C GLY A 714 -49.60 -6.26 10.49
N GLY A 715 -50.04 -7.16 11.37
CA GLY A 715 -51.09 -6.87 12.36
C GLY A 715 -52.50 -6.80 11.76
N MET A 716 -52.70 -7.36 10.56
CA MET A 716 -53.99 -7.52 9.92
C MET A 716 -54.82 -8.63 10.60
N PHE A 717 -56.12 -8.69 10.30
CA PHE A 717 -57.06 -9.64 10.90
C PHE A 717 -57.63 -10.57 9.84
N PHE A 718 -57.79 -11.83 10.17
CA PHE A 718 -58.39 -12.81 9.25
C PHE A 718 -59.88 -12.51 9.06
N ASN A 719 -60.37 -12.58 7.82
CA ASN A 719 -61.79 -12.48 7.53
C ASN A 719 -62.33 -13.88 7.15
N PRO A 720 -63.21 -14.50 7.95
CA PRO A 720 -63.70 -15.84 7.69
C PRO A 720 -64.73 -15.93 6.54
N GLU A 721 -65.27 -14.79 6.07
CA GLU A 721 -66.17 -14.77 4.90
C GLU A 721 -65.38 -14.78 3.58
N THR A 722 -64.25 -14.08 3.54
CA THR A 722 -63.44 -13.91 2.34
C THR A 722 -62.17 -14.77 2.34
N TYR A 723 -61.85 -15.42 3.46
CA TYR A 723 -60.67 -16.27 3.68
C TYR A 723 -59.33 -15.56 3.42
N ILE A 724 -59.28 -14.24 3.60
CA ILE A 724 -58.06 -13.42 3.46
C ILE A 724 -57.84 -12.52 4.69
N CYS A 725 -56.60 -12.07 4.87
CA CYS A 725 -56.25 -11.10 5.91
C CYS A 725 -56.57 -9.67 5.44
N VAL A 726 -57.27 -8.91 6.27
CA VAL A 726 -57.74 -7.55 5.98
C VAL A 726 -57.32 -6.57 7.08
N VAL A 727 -57.30 -5.28 6.74
CA VAL A 727 -57.01 -4.21 7.72
C VAL A 727 -58.28 -3.87 8.49
N GLY A 728 -58.19 -3.87 9.84
CA GLY A 728 -59.31 -3.69 10.76
C GLY A 728 -60.01 -5.02 11.05
N ASP A 729 -60.33 -5.28 12.33
CA ASP A 729 -60.89 -6.56 12.76
C ASP A 729 -62.33 -6.74 12.25
N PRO A 730 -62.58 -7.64 11.28
CA PRO A 730 -63.91 -7.86 10.74
C PRO A 730 -64.74 -8.79 11.62
N GLN A 731 -64.12 -9.44 12.61
CA GLN A 731 -64.74 -10.39 13.51
C GLN A 731 -65.05 -9.67 14.83
N HIS A 732 -66.30 -9.24 15.01
CA HIS A 732 -66.75 -8.66 16.28
C HIS A 732 -67.55 -9.70 17.06
N THR A 733 -66.90 -10.37 18.02
CA THR A 733 -67.52 -11.41 18.85
C THR A 733 -67.44 -11.02 20.33
N PRO A 734 -68.58 -10.71 20.99
CA PRO A 734 -68.63 -10.36 22.42
C PRO A 734 -68.13 -11.47 23.36
N GLU A 735 -67.96 -12.69 22.86
CA GLU A 735 -67.56 -13.88 23.64
C GLU A 735 -66.05 -13.93 23.95
N CYS A 736 -65.26 -13.00 23.41
CA CYS A 736 -63.80 -12.92 23.57
C CYS A 736 -63.31 -11.64 24.27
N GLU A 737 -64.23 -10.82 24.83
CA GLU A 737 -63.91 -9.65 25.67
C GLU A 737 -63.78 -9.97 27.17
#